data_AF-A0A818IUC9-F1
#
_entry.id   AF-A0A818IUC9-F1
#
_cell.length_a   1.000
_cell.length_b   1.000
_cell.length_c   1.000
_cell.angle_alpha   90.00
_cell.angle_beta   90.00
_cell.angle_gamma   90.00
#
_symmetry.space_group_name_H-M   'P 1'
#
loop_
_entity.id
_entity.type
_entity.pdbx_description
1 polymer ?
#
loop_
_entity_poly.entity_id
_entity_poly.type
_entity_poly.pdbx_seq_one_letter_code
_entity_poly.pdbx_strand_id
1 'polypeptide(L)'
;MTSKKKYEYTGTIDKNLLCELCQEPFREPISTPCCNHVFCHQCILEYLSQESTCPAKSCHKSLCTDNLILVPNNFIGIIDALPVKCNFCGSTNLNRGIFDYHINNDCPQVNIKCSASDIKCTWEGKRDQLINHLEICVFHQLRSVLRELIENNQKQSSQIEQLVEQQNTQLKDIQKENQQQCKLLEEQIERFQIQYQNLQREMTMLVEQQHKQLEQIQSEIQSNLRSEYGKQIKEITTSFDQRLTELSTTINKIQKDNVTQCNQTKLANEQCEKLDVEQQRQQVLIEAAHQEILALRGEIQTLKKPKTTTTISSKPPIHRNQKLEQFIDRNKDKTEVDFICENLTDDDMDIVAYYFLQNNTTLTQLYLWNNQIGDKGAQALGEALQKNTTLTQINLSDNGIGDEGAQALGQALQKSITLTQLNLSKNQIGYKGGQALGEALQRNTTLTQLNLHNNQIGEKGTQALGEALQMNITLTELNLHNNQIGDKGAQALSETLEKNITLTILFLSNNQIGDKGTQVLGEALQKNTALTELSLWNNKIGDKGAQALGEALQKNTSLTRLDLNQNQIGDKGTQAVGEALQKNATLIQLYLSDNQIGDKGAQDLGEALQKNTTLTRLDLNQNQIGDKGAQAFDEALQKNTTLTELRLCENQIREKWKQNLRKIADKNTWLHISL
;
A
#
# COMPACT_ATOMS: atom_id res chain seq x y z
N MET A 1 18.44 -4.35 26.07
CA MET A 1 17.96 -4.35 27.47
C MET A 1 19.05 -4.95 28.34
N THR A 2 19.53 -4.17 29.30
CA THR A 2 20.62 -4.50 30.22
C THR A 2 20.31 -5.77 31.00
N SER A 3 21.24 -6.75 31.01
CA SER A 3 21.14 -7.90 31.92
C SER A 3 21.00 -7.35 33.34
N LYS A 4 19.90 -7.65 34.03
CA LYS A 4 19.71 -7.22 35.43
C LYS A 4 20.94 -7.62 36.24
N LYS A 5 21.58 -6.66 36.91
CA LYS A 5 22.74 -6.93 37.77
C LYS A 5 22.32 -7.98 38.81
N LYS A 6 23.14 -9.04 38.96
CA LYS A 6 22.87 -10.16 39.88
C LYS A 6 23.11 -9.81 41.36
N TYR A 7 23.72 -8.65 41.62
CA TYR A 7 24.05 -8.15 42.94
C TYR A 7 23.99 -6.61 43.01
N GLU A 8 23.95 -6.09 44.23
CA GLU A 8 24.01 -4.66 44.59
C GLU A 8 25.20 -4.39 45.53
N TYR A 9 25.86 -3.24 45.46
CA TYR A 9 26.93 -2.89 46.39
C TYR A 9 26.35 -2.36 47.71
N THR A 10 26.87 -2.81 48.87
CA THR A 10 26.26 -2.55 50.19
C THR A 10 26.94 -1.47 51.01
N GLY A 11 27.95 -0.78 50.49
CA GLY A 11 28.70 0.25 51.21
C GLY A 11 29.23 1.37 50.32
N THR A 12 29.82 2.39 50.95
CA THR A 12 30.48 3.48 50.24
C THR A 12 31.75 2.97 49.59
N ILE A 13 31.83 3.07 48.26
CA ILE A 13 32.98 2.62 47.48
C ILE A 13 33.94 3.80 47.29
N ASP A 14 35.24 3.56 47.46
CA ASP A 14 36.27 4.57 47.16
C ASP A 14 36.12 5.03 45.70
N LYS A 15 36.11 6.36 45.50
CA LYS A 15 36.01 6.97 44.16
C LYS A 15 37.12 6.50 43.23
N ASN A 16 38.29 6.12 43.77
CA ASN A 16 39.42 5.59 43.00
C ASN A 16 39.16 4.19 42.40
N LEU A 17 38.10 3.51 42.83
CA LEU A 17 37.69 2.20 42.31
C LEU A 17 36.53 2.30 41.32
N LEU A 18 36.07 3.51 41.01
CA LEU A 18 34.96 3.77 40.11
C LEU A 18 35.47 4.22 38.73
N CYS A 19 34.82 3.71 37.69
CA CYS A 19 35.08 4.15 36.32
C CYS A 19 34.46 5.53 36.08
N GLU A 20 35.25 6.48 35.57
CA GLU A 20 34.75 7.84 35.31
C GLU A 20 33.64 7.92 34.26
N LEU A 21 33.56 6.94 33.35
CA LEU A 21 32.55 6.90 32.30
C LEU A 21 31.20 6.39 32.80
N CYS A 22 31.18 5.25 33.50
CA CYS A 22 29.94 4.63 33.96
C CYS A 22 29.62 4.88 35.43
N GLN A 23 30.52 5.52 36.19
CA GLN A 23 30.39 5.82 37.62
C GLN A 23 30.14 4.58 38.50
N GLU A 24 30.58 3.42 38.03
CA GLU A 24 30.43 2.12 38.69
C GLU A 24 31.81 1.51 38.99
N PRO A 25 31.92 0.60 39.97
CA PRO A 25 33.17 -0.10 40.23
C PRO A 25 33.70 -0.82 39.00
N PHE A 26 35.01 -0.76 38.78
CA PHE A 26 35.61 -1.25 37.53
C PHE A 26 35.22 -2.71 37.20
N ARG A 27 34.81 -2.93 35.95
CA ARG A 27 34.60 -4.26 35.36
C ARG A 27 35.69 -4.48 34.33
N GLU A 28 36.52 -5.49 34.57
CA GLU A 28 37.73 -5.74 33.77
C GLU A 28 38.52 -4.44 33.60
N PRO A 29 39.10 -3.91 34.71
CA PRO A 29 39.81 -2.64 34.66
C PRO A 29 40.95 -2.72 33.64
N ILE A 30 40.96 -1.77 32.71
CA ILE A 30 42.00 -1.62 31.71
C ILE A 30 42.60 -0.22 31.86
N SER A 31 43.93 -0.17 31.83
CA SER A 31 44.68 1.08 31.81
C SER A 31 45.04 1.48 30.38
N THR A 32 44.96 2.77 30.08
CA THR A 32 45.46 3.31 28.82
C THR A 32 46.98 3.47 28.89
N PRO A 33 47.76 2.89 27.96
CA PRO A 33 49.23 2.95 28.02
C PRO A 33 49.79 4.37 27.87
N CYS A 34 49.04 5.26 27.20
CA CYS A 34 49.44 6.64 26.90
C CYS A 34 49.42 7.56 28.14
N CYS A 35 48.55 7.31 29.13
CA CYS A 35 48.34 8.22 30.27
C CYS A 35 47.99 7.52 31.60
N ASN A 36 47.98 6.19 31.62
CA ASN A 36 47.73 5.33 32.79
C ASN A 36 46.35 5.49 33.45
N HIS A 37 45.38 6.18 32.81
CA HIS A 37 44.01 6.25 33.32
C HIS A 37 43.31 4.91 33.17
N VAL A 38 42.53 4.52 34.17
CA VAL A 38 41.85 3.22 34.23
C VAL A 38 40.36 3.39 33.94
N PHE A 39 39.82 2.50 33.11
CA PHE A 39 38.42 2.45 32.73
C PHE A 39 37.90 1.00 32.75
N CYS A 40 36.58 0.81 32.77
CA CYS A 40 36.01 -0.48 32.43
C CYS A 40 36.31 -0.78 30.95
N HIS A 41 36.75 -2.01 30.65
CA HIS A 41 37.09 -2.45 29.29
C HIS A 41 36.02 -2.06 28.26
N GLN A 42 34.76 -2.41 28.51
CA GLN A 42 33.68 -2.11 27.57
C GLN A 42 33.40 -0.61 27.43
N CYS A 43 33.46 0.15 28.54
CA CYS A 43 33.19 1.59 28.51
C CYS A 43 34.24 2.34 27.69
N ILE A 44 35.51 1.96 27.79
CA ILE A 44 36.57 2.62 27.03
C ILE A 44 36.55 2.24 25.55
N LEU A 45 36.17 1.01 25.20
CA LEU A 45 35.98 0.59 23.81
C LEU A 45 34.82 1.33 23.14
N GLU A 46 33.69 1.45 23.83
CA GLU A 46 32.54 2.20 23.31
C GLU A 46 32.87 3.69 23.12
N TYR A 47 33.53 4.31 24.10
CA TYR A 47 33.93 5.71 24.00
C TYR A 47 34.94 5.94 22.85
N LEU A 48 35.98 5.11 22.76
CA LEU A 48 37.01 5.24 21.71
C LEU A 48 36.52 4.87 20.30
N SER A 49 35.36 4.21 20.19
CA SER A 49 34.72 3.97 18.89
C SER A 49 34.11 5.25 18.27
N GLN A 50 33.93 6.31 19.07
CA GLN A 50 33.29 7.56 18.68
C GLN A 50 34.25 8.76 18.79
N GLU A 51 35.18 8.73 19.75
CA GLU A 51 36.08 9.84 20.07
C GLU A 51 37.55 9.36 20.10
N SER A 52 38.50 10.16 19.61
CA SER A 52 39.91 9.77 19.49
C SER A 52 40.83 10.28 20.62
N THR A 53 40.27 10.67 21.77
CA THR A 53 40.99 11.25 22.92
C THR A 53 40.68 10.51 24.22
N CYS A 54 41.53 10.69 25.24
CA CYS A 54 41.28 10.08 26.55
C CYS A 54 40.07 10.73 27.24
N PRO A 55 39.11 9.94 27.78
CA PRO A 55 37.91 10.49 28.43
C PRO A 55 38.14 11.10 29.82
N ALA A 56 39.31 10.89 30.43
CA ALA A 56 39.61 11.46 31.73
C ALA A 56 39.66 12.99 31.63
N LYS A 57 38.89 13.69 32.47
CA LYS A 57 38.74 15.17 32.42
C LYS A 57 40.07 15.93 32.57
N SER A 58 41.07 15.29 33.18
CA SER A 58 42.42 15.81 33.39
C SER A 58 43.38 15.54 32.23
N CYS A 59 42.97 14.77 31.20
CA CYS A 59 43.85 14.27 30.16
C CYS A 59 43.55 14.91 28.79
N HIS A 60 44.60 15.37 28.11
CA HIS A 60 44.49 16.01 26.78
C HIS A 60 45.28 15.25 25.69
N LYS A 61 45.59 13.96 25.91
CA LYS A 61 46.35 13.14 24.95
C LYS A 61 45.42 12.51 23.89
N SER A 62 45.82 12.58 22.62
CA SER A 62 45.13 11.95 21.47
C SER A 62 45.70 10.56 21.14
N LEU A 63 44.82 9.66 20.66
CA LEU A 63 45.03 8.25 20.31
C LEU A 63 45.64 7.35 21.40
N CYS A 64 44.76 6.63 22.11
CA CYS A 64 45.12 5.69 23.18
C CYS A 64 44.62 4.24 22.91
N THR A 65 44.31 3.91 21.66
CA THR A 65 43.72 2.62 21.24
C THR A 65 44.75 1.50 21.10
N ASP A 66 46.01 1.83 20.82
CA ASP A 66 47.03 0.84 20.51
C ASP A 66 47.60 0.29 21.83
N ASN A 67 47.18 -0.92 22.19
CA ASN A 67 47.64 -1.71 23.35
C ASN A 67 47.08 -1.33 24.73
N LEU A 68 45.75 -1.32 24.87
CA LEU A 68 45.08 -1.36 26.19
C LEU A 68 45.68 -2.44 27.11
N ILE A 69 46.09 -2.06 28.33
CA ILE A 69 46.81 -2.95 29.26
C ILE A 69 45.91 -3.35 30.42
N LEU A 70 45.87 -4.65 30.76
CA LEU A 70 45.20 -5.14 31.97
C LEU A 70 45.87 -4.58 33.23
N VAL A 71 45.07 -4.06 34.17
CA VAL A 71 45.59 -3.50 35.42
C VAL A 71 46.15 -4.63 36.31
N PRO A 72 47.28 -4.43 37.03
CA PRO A 72 47.92 -5.48 37.83
C PRO A 72 46.98 -6.18 38.83
N ASN A 73 47.23 -7.47 39.09
CA ASN A 73 46.42 -8.34 39.97
C ASN A 73 46.11 -7.75 41.36
N ASN A 74 47.01 -6.94 41.91
CA ASN A 74 46.82 -6.31 43.22
C ASN A 74 45.62 -5.33 43.23
N PHE A 75 45.35 -4.67 42.11
CA PHE A 75 44.22 -3.76 41.96
C PHE A 75 42.89 -4.52 41.80
N ILE A 76 42.92 -5.64 41.07
CA ILE A 76 41.77 -6.55 40.92
C ILE A 76 41.36 -7.13 42.28
N GLY A 77 42.34 -7.53 43.11
CA GLY A 77 42.06 -8.01 44.47
C GLY A 77 41.32 -7.01 45.37
N ILE A 78 41.59 -5.70 45.21
CA ILE A 78 40.87 -4.64 45.95
C ILE A 78 39.42 -4.51 45.46
N ILE A 79 39.21 -4.59 44.14
CA ILE A 79 37.86 -4.54 43.54
C ILE A 79 37.04 -5.78 43.93
N ASP A 80 37.68 -6.95 43.96
CA ASP A 80 37.02 -8.21 44.29
C ASP A 80 36.67 -8.33 45.77
N ALA A 81 37.35 -7.58 46.64
CA ALA A 81 37.04 -7.45 48.07
C ALA A 81 35.87 -6.49 48.36
N LEU A 82 35.28 -5.84 47.35
CA LEU A 82 34.15 -4.93 47.56
C LEU A 82 32.91 -5.71 48.06
N PRO A 83 32.22 -5.21 49.10
CA PRO A 83 31.06 -5.87 49.67
C PRO A 83 29.83 -5.70 48.78
N VAL A 84 29.16 -6.81 48.49
CA VAL A 84 27.95 -6.89 47.69
C VAL A 84 26.84 -7.64 48.42
N LYS A 85 25.60 -7.39 47.98
CA LYS A 85 24.38 -8.09 48.35
C LYS A 85 23.90 -8.92 47.17
N CYS A 86 23.59 -10.18 47.43
CA CYS A 86 22.94 -11.06 46.46
C CYS A 86 21.49 -10.62 46.25
N ASN A 87 21.11 -10.35 45.00
CA ASN A 87 19.74 -9.94 44.68
C ASN A 87 18.74 -11.11 44.71
N PHE A 88 19.24 -12.35 44.75
CA PHE A 88 18.40 -13.55 44.77
C PHE A 88 18.01 -13.98 46.19
N CYS A 89 18.99 -14.14 47.09
CA CYS A 89 18.74 -14.60 48.47
C CYS A 89 18.80 -13.49 49.53
N GLY A 90 19.26 -12.29 49.16
CA GLY A 90 19.37 -11.16 50.07
C GLY A 90 20.60 -11.15 50.98
N SER A 91 21.49 -12.16 50.93
CA SER A 91 22.75 -12.18 51.69
C SER A 91 23.61 -10.96 51.38
N THR A 92 24.11 -10.29 52.43
CA THR A 92 24.92 -9.06 52.34
C THR A 92 26.38 -9.32 52.71
N ASN A 93 27.28 -8.36 52.43
CA ASN A 93 28.71 -8.41 52.74
C ASN A 93 29.48 -9.58 52.09
N LEU A 94 29.03 -10.04 50.92
CA LEU A 94 29.78 -10.97 50.09
C LEU A 94 30.88 -10.22 49.36
N ASN A 95 32.03 -10.84 49.14
CA ASN A 95 33.05 -10.27 48.27
C ASN A 95 32.64 -10.49 46.81
N ARG A 96 32.76 -9.45 45.97
CA ARG A 96 32.45 -9.54 44.54
C ARG A 96 33.16 -10.71 43.84
N GLY A 97 34.44 -10.96 44.17
CA GLY A 97 35.23 -12.01 43.52
C GLY A 97 34.78 -13.44 43.81
N ILE A 98 34.01 -13.67 44.88
CA ILE A 98 33.44 -14.98 45.24
C ILE A 98 31.95 -15.07 44.94
N PHE A 99 31.37 -14.05 44.28
CA PHE A 99 29.93 -13.95 44.12
C PHE A 99 29.34 -15.07 43.26
N ASP A 100 30.06 -15.52 42.23
CA ASP A 100 29.62 -16.66 41.41
C ASP A 100 29.67 -17.98 42.19
N TYR A 101 30.63 -18.16 43.11
CA TYR A 101 30.65 -19.31 44.02
C TYR A 101 29.41 -19.30 44.91
N HIS A 102 29.07 -18.13 45.47
CA HIS A 102 27.85 -17.96 46.26
C HIS A 102 26.60 -18.32 45.43
N ILE A 103 26.45 -17.81 44.19
CA ILE A 103 25.30 -18.14 43.33
C ILE A 103 25.18 -19.65 43.07
N ASN A 104 26.30 -20.31 42.80
CA ASN A 104 26.29 -21.69 42.34
C ASN A 104 26.19 -22.70 43.49
N ASN A 105 26.70 -22.37 44.68
CA ASN A 105 26.85 -23.33 45.78
C ASN A 105 26.10 -22.94 47.06
N ASP A 106 26.01 -21.65 47.38
CA ASP A 106 25.54 -21.19 48.70
C ASP A 106 24.23 -20.39 48.65
N CYS A 107 23.72 -20.07 47.46
CA CYS A 107 22.53 -19.23 47.29
C CYS A 107 21.26 -20.10 47.27
N PRO A 108 20.48 -20.13 48.36
CA PRO A 108 19.36 -21.07 48.51
C PRO A 108 18.17 -20.80 47.58
N GLN A 109 18.17 -19.65 46.89
CA GLN A 109 17.11 -19.21 45.97
C GLN A 109 17.46 -19.48 44.49
N VAL A 110 18.67 -19.98 44.20
CA VAL A 110 19.08 -20.35 42.85
C VAL A 110 18.86 -21.85 42.66
N ASN A 111 18.03 -22.22 41.68
CA ASN A 111 17.71 -23.61 41.37
C ASN A 111 18.96 -24.33 40.83
N ILE A 112 19.64 -25.12 41.66
CA ILE A 112 20.75 -25.97 41.24
C ILE A 112 20.16 -27.18 40.50
N LYS A 113 20.27 -27.19 39.17
CA LYS A 113 19.98 -28.38 38.38
C LYS A 113 21.10 -29.40 38.61
N CYS A 114 20.74 -30.52 39.23
CA CYS A 114 21.55 -31.73 39.25
C CYS A 114 21.33 -32.52 37.95
N SER A 115 22.39 -33.08 37.38
CA SER A 115 22.27 -34.12 36.36
C SER A 115 23.44 -35.10 36.47
N ALA A 116 23.12 -36.34 36.82
CA ALA A 116 24.03 -37.47 36.66
C ALA A 116 24.45 -37.61 35.19
N SER A 117 25.68 -37.21 34.86
CA SER A 117 26.48 -37.67 33.70
C SER A 117 27.96 -37.23 33.77
N ASP A 118 28.44 -36.73 34.92
CA ASP A 118 29.79 -36.17 35.05
C ASP A 118 30.88 -37.26 35.08
N ILE A 119 31.33 -37.64 33.89
CA ILE A 119 32.75 -37.81 33.64
C ILE A 119 33.11 -36.81 32.54
N LYS A 120 33.47 -35.58 32.95
CA LYS A 120 33.98 -34.58 32.02
C LYS A 120 35.45 -34.86 31.74
N CYS A 121 35.73 -35.20 30.48
CA CYS A 121 37.06 -35.09 29.92
C CYS A 121 37.45 -33.59 29.89
N THR A 122 38.56 -33.22 30.52
CA THR A 122 39.01 -31.82 30.67
C THR A 122 39.72 -31.29 29.42
N TRP A 123 39.44 -31.84 28.24
CA TRP A 123 40.15 -31.46 27.02
C TRP A 123 39.57 -30.18 26.42
N GLU A 124 40.41 -29.15 26.32
CA GLU A 124 40.10 -27.82 25.75
C GLU A 124 40.96 -27.53 24.50
N GLY A 125 41.29 -28.55 23.72
CA GLY A 125 42.09 -28.41 22.50
C GLY A 125 41.27 -28.04 21.26
N LYS A 126 41.95 -27.73 20.14
CA LYS A 126 41.29 -27.46 18.85
C LYS A 126 40.65 -28.74 18.29
N ARG A 127 39.48 -28.61 17.66
CA ARG A 127 38.64 -29.73 17.13
C ARG A 127 39.44 -30.82 16.41
N ASP A 128 40.41 -30.44 15.60
CA ASP A 128 41.18 -31.37 14.76
C ASP A 128 42.19 -32.24 15.56
N GLN A 129 42.45 -31.89 16.82
CA GLN A 129 43.32 -32.63 17.74
C GLN A 129 42.52 -33.60 18.63
N LEU A 130 41.19 -33.60 18.55
CA LEU A 130 40.31 -34.45 19.36
C LEU A 130 40.55 -35.94 19.11
N ILE A 131 40.84 -36.32 17.86
CA ILE A 131 41.12 -37.71 17.48
C ILE A 131 42.38 -38.23 18.19
N ASN A 132 43.46 -37.44 18.20
CA ASN A 132 44.69 -37.79 18.91
C ASN A 132 44.48 -37.88 20.42
N HIS A 133 43.67 -36.97 20.99
CA HIS A 133 43.32 -37.02 22.41
C HIS A 133 42.53 -38.29 22.77
N LEU A 134 41.58 -38.70 21.92
CA LEU A 134 40.79 -39.92 22.12
C LEU A 134 41.63 -41.20 22.03
N GLU A 135 42.83 -41.17 21.44
CA GLU A 135 43.71 -42.34 21.40
C GLU A 135 44.39 -42.66 22.74
N ILE A 136 44.64 -41.63 23.53
CA ILE A 136 45.34 -41.65 24.82
C ILE A 136 44.40 -41.41 26.01
N CYS A 137 43.11 -41.11 25.77
CA CYS A 137 42.12 -40.85 26.81
C CYS A 137 41.79 -42.12 27.62
N VAL A 138 41.80 -41.99 28.95
CA VAL A 138 41.73 -43.10 29.92
C VAL A 138 40.32 -43.71 30.05
N PHE A 139 39.29 -43.05 29.50
CA PHE A 139 37.89 -43.48 29.59
C PHE A 139 37.45 -44.30 28.37
N HIS A 140 37.74 -45.60 28.40
CA HIS A 140 37.54 -46.55 27.29
C HIS A 140 36.09 -46.64 26.78
N GLN A 141 35.09 -46.40 27.64
CA GLN A 141 33.67 -46.55 27.30
C GLN A 141 33.12 -45.44 26.38
N LEU A 142 33.75 -44.24 26.38
CA LEU A 142 33.32 -43.12 25.53
C LEU A 142 33.89 -43.18 24.11
N ARG A 143 34.91 -44.03 23.88
CA ARG A 143 35.71 -44.04 22.65
C ARG A 143 34.96 -44.57 21.44
N SER A 144 34.07 -45.56 21.60
CA SER A 144 33.26 -46.10 20.50
C SER A 144 32.20 -45.10 20.06
N VAL A 145 31.46 -44.53 21.01
CA VAL A 145 30.38 -43.57 20.74
C VAL A 145 30.92 -42.29 20.12
N LEU A 146 32.04 -41.76 20.61
CA LEU A 146 32.66 -40.56 20.04
C LEU A 146 33.26 -40.82 18.64
N ARG A 147 33.84 -42.00 18.37
CA ARG A 147 34.29 -42.34 17.01
C ARG A 147 33.12 -42.40 16.04
N GLU A 148 32.04 -43.08 16.41
CA GLU A 148 30.85 -43.19 15.57
C GLU A 148 30.22 -41.80 15.29
N LEU A 149 30.19 -40.92 16.29
CA LEU A 149 29.75 -39.53 16.11
C LEU A 149 30.68 -38.72 15.21
N ILE A 150 32.00 -38.91 15.30
CA ILE A 150 32.97 -38.24 14.43
C ILE A 150 32.83 -38.73 12.99
N GLU A 151 32.75 -40.05 12.77
CA GLU A 151 32.57 -40.66 11.45
C GLU A 151 31.24 -40.23 10.82
N ASN A 152 30.16 -40.22 11.59
CA ASN A 152 28.86 -39.74 11.12
C ASN A 152 28.89 -38.24 10.76
N ASN A 153 29.53 -37.40 11.58
CA ASN A 153 29.68 -35.99 11.28
C ASN A 153 30.56 -35.75 10.03
N GLN A 154 31.65 -36.50 9.86
CA GLN A 154 32.50 -36.40 8.68
C GLN A 154 31.72 -36.80 7.42
N LYS A 155 30.96 -37.90 7.48
CA LYS A 155 30.10 -38.35 6.37
C LYS A 155 29.03 -37.31 6.03
N GLN A 156 28.39 -36.71 7.03
CA GLN A 156 27.43 -35.63 6.83
C GLN A 156 28.09 -34.38 6.23
N SER A 157 29.28 -34.00 6.69
CA SER A 157 30.03 -32.87 6.15
C SER A 157 30.36 -33.07 4.67
N SER A 158 30.85 -34.26 4.29
CA SER A 158 31.12 -34.58 2.88
C SER A 158 29.86 -34.62 2.02
N GLN A 159 28.73 -35.09 2.56
CA GLN A 159 27.45 -35.05 1.85
C GLN A 159 26.97 -33.60 1.63
N ILE A 160 27.13 -32.73 2.62
CA ILE A 160 26.81 -31.31 2.51
C ILE A 160 27.69 -30.64 1.46
N GLU A 161 29.00 -30.89 1.46
CA GLU A 161 29.93 -30.34 0.47
C GLU A 161 29.54 -30.76 -0.96
N GLN A 162 29.20 -32.04 -1.17
CA GLN A 162 28.73 -32.53 -2.48
C GLN A 162 27.41 -31.87 -2.91
N LEU A 163 26.46 -31.69 -1.99
CA LEU A 163 25.19 -31.01 -2.26
C LEU A 163 25.41 -29.53 -2.61
N VAL A 164 26.31 -28.84 -1.91
CA VAL A 164 26.67 -27.45 -2.19
C VAL A 164 27.33 -27.33 -3.56
N GLU A 165 28.23 -28.25 -3.91
CA GLU A 165 28.88 -28.25 -5.23
C GLU A 165 27.89 -28.54 -6.37
N GLN A 166 26.95 -29.47 -6.17
CA GLN A 166 25.86 -29.72 -7.12
C GLN A 166 24.95 -28.50 -7.31
N GLN A 167 24.55 -27.84 -6.22
CA GLN A 167 23.72 -26.63 -6.28
C GLN A 167 24.45 -25.47 -6.95
N ASN A 168 25.74 -25.28 -6.66
CA ASN A 168 26.56 -24.25 -7.31
C ASN A 168 26.73 -24.50 -8.81
N THR A 169 26.79 -25.77 -9.23
CA THR A 169 26.84 -26.13 -10.65
C THR A 169 25.50 -25.83 -11.34
N GLN A 170 24.38 -26.25 -10.75
CA GLN A 170 23.04 -25.94 -11.27
C GLN A 170 22.79 -24.42 -11.36
N LEU A 171 23.26 -23.65 -10.38
CA LEU A 171 23.13 -22.19 -10.40
C LEU A 171 23.91 -21.56 -11.57
N LYS A 172 25.11 -22.07 -11.87
CA LYS A 172 25.91 -21.59 -13.01
C LYS A 172 25.23 -21.91 -14.35
N ASP A 173 24.62 -23.08 -14.47
CA ASP A 173 23.89 -23.47 -15.69
C ASP A 173 22.65 -22.58 -15.90
N ILE A 174 21.87 -22.32 -14.84
CA ILE A 174 20.73 -21.39 -14.88
C ILE A 174 21.19 -19.97 -15.23
N GLN A 175 22.29 -19.49 -14.64
CA GLN A 175 22.85 -18.18 -14.97
C GLN A 175 23.24 -18.06 -16.44
N LYS A 176 23.84 -19.12 -17.00
CA LYS A 176 24.22 -19.17 -18.42
C LYS A 176 23.01 -19.19 -19.33
N GLU A 177 21.97 -19.95 -18.98
CA GLU A 177 20.71 -20.00 -19.73
C GLU A 177 19.99 -18.65 -19.70
N ASN A 178 19.88 -18.01 -18.53
CA ASN A 178 19.31 -16.67 -18.40
C ASN A 178 20.10 -15.63 -19.20
N GLN A 179 21.43 -15.68 -19.18
CA GLN A 179 22.27 -14.77 -19.96
C GLN A 179 22.04 -14.95 -21.48
N GLN A 180 21.80 -16.18 -21.93
CA GLN A 180 21.49 -16.47 -23.33
C GLN A 180 20.07 -15.99 -23.70
N GLN A 181 19.08 -16.14 -22.81
CA GLN A 181 17.74 -15.60 -23.01
C GLN A 181 17.73 -14.07 -23.04
N CYS A 182 18.49 -13.40 -22.17
CA CYS A 182 18.63 -11.95 -22.19
C CYS A 182 19.19 -11.44 -23.53
N LYS A 183 20.25 -12.08 -24.06
CA LYS A 183 20.80 -11.73 -25.38
C LYS A 183 19.78 -11.90 -26.50
N LEU A 184 19.01 -12.99 -26.49
CA LEU A 184 17.97 -13.21 -27.50
C LEU A 184 16.88 -12.13 -27.42
N LEU A 185 16.51 -11.71 -26.22
CA LEU A 185 15.52 -10.65 -26.00
C LEU A 185 16.05 -9.29 -26.44
N GLU A 186 17.32 -8.97 -26.17
CA GLU A 186 17.98 -7.76 -26.65
C GLU A 186 17.97 -7.69 -28.19
N GLU A 187 18.32 -8.79 -28.87
CA GLU A 187 18.25 -8.88 -30.33
C GLU A 187 16.82 -8.74 -30.90
N GLN A 188 15.80 -9.20 -30.14
CA GLN A 188 14.40 -9.02 -30.53
C GLN A 188 13.95 -7.57 -30.37
N ILE A 189 14.32 -6.92 -29.27
CA ILE A 189 14.02 -5.51 -29.00
C ILE A 189 14.66 -4.63 -30.07
N GLU A 190 15.93 -4.87 -30.42
CA GLU A 190 16.62 -4.10 -31.46
C GLU A 190 15.93 -4.25 -32.83
N ARG A 191 15.50 -5.47 -33.18
CA ARG A 191 14.69 -5.72 -34.39
C ARG A 191 13.36 -4.95 -34.37
N PHE A 192 12.65 -4.96 -33.25
CA PHE A 192 11.40 -4.21 -33.12
C PHE A 192 11.60 -2.70 -33.18
N GLN A 193 12.68 -2.17 -32.59
CA GLN A 193 13.02 -0.75 -32.66
C GLN A 193 13.32 -0.32 -34.10
N ILE A 194 14.06 -1.12 -34.87
CA ILE A 194 14.32 -0.86 -36.28
C ILE A 194 13.02 -0.89 -37.10
N GLN A 195 12.15 -1.88 -36.87
CA GLN A 195 10.84 -1.95 -37.53
C GLN A 195 9.98 -0.73 -37.21
N TYR A 196 9.93 -0.31 -35.94
CA TYR A 196 9.19 0.85 -35.51
C TYR A 196 9.73 2.15 -36.14
N GLN A 197 11.06 2.34 -36.18
CA GLN A 197 11.68 3.50 -36.84
C GLN A 197 11.39 3.53 -38.35
N ASN A 198 11.41 2.37 -39.02
CA ASN A 198 11.06 2.29 -40.44
C ASN A 198 9.59 2.65 -40.68
N LEU A 199 8.68 2.14 -39.84
CA LEU A 199 7.26 2.47 -39.92
C LEU A 199 7.00 3.96 -39.66
N GLN A 200 7.70 4.57 -38.70
CA GLN A 200 7.63 6.01 -38.47
C GLN A 200 8.09 6.82 -39.69
N ARG A 201 9.20 6.42 -40.34
CA ARG A 201 9.67 7.08 -41.57
C ARG A 201 8.67 6.95 -42.72
N GLU A 202 8.07 5.77 -42.90
CA GLU A 202 7.02 5.56 -43.91
C GLU A 202 5.80 6.43 -43.65
N MET A 203 5.33 6.51 -42.39
CA MET A 203 4.25 7.41 -42.01
C MET A 203 4.59 8.88 -42.27
N THR A 204 5.80 9.33 -41.91
CA THR A 204 6.22 10.71 -42.16
C THR A 204 6.25 11.03 -43.66
N MET A 205 6.80 10.14 -44.50
CA MET A 205 6.79 10.32 -45.95
C MET A 205 5.36 10.39 -46.53
N LEU A 206 4.45 9.53 -46.03
CA LEU A 206 3.06 9.53 -46.47
C LEU A 206 2.34 10.83 -46.07
N VAL A 207 2.57 11.32 -44.86
CA VAL A 207 2.03 12.61 -44.38
C VAL A 207 2.57 13.78 -45.20
N GLU A 208 3.88 13.81 -45.49
CA GLU A 208 4.48 14.84 -46.35
C GLU A 208 3.93 14.79 -47.78
N GLN A 209 3.72 13.59 -48.33
CA GLN A 209 3.13 13.42 -49.66
C GLN A 209 1.69 13.91 -49.70
N GLN A 210 0.87 13.58 -48.69
CA GLN A 210 -0.49 14.09 -48.58
C GLN A 210 -0.52 15.61 -48.37
N HIS A 211 0.42 16.16 -47.60
CA HIS A 211 0.52 17.60 -47.40
C HIS A 211 0.86 18.34 -48.72
N LYS A 212 1.83 17.85 -49.49
CA LYS A 212 2.16 18.40 -50.82
C LYS A 212 0.99 18.31 -51.81
N GLN A 213 0.24 17.19 -51.80
CA GLN A 213 -0.98 17.07 -52.61
C GLN A 213 -2.05 18.08 -52.19
N LEU A 214 -2.24 18.29 -50.89
CA LEU A 214 -3.15 19.31 -50.35
C LEU A 214 -2.73 20.73 -50.76
N GLU A 215 -1.43 21.06 -50.68
CA GLU A 215 -0.91 22.37 -51.13
C GLU A 215 -1.11 22.58 -52.63
N GLN A 216 -0.89 21.54 -53.44
CA GLN A 216 -1.10 21.60 -54.89
C GLN A 216 -2.58 21.81 -55.23
N ILE A 217 -3.49 21.06 -54.59
CA ILE A 217 -4.94 21.22 -54.74
C ILE A 217 -5.37 22.62 -54.29
N GLN A 218 -4.84 23.13 -53.17
CA GLN A 218 -5.12 24.50 -52.71
C GLN A 218 -4.63 25.55 -53.70
N SER A 219 -3.45 25.37 -54.30
CA SER A 219 -2.90 26.27 -55.32
C SER A 219 -3.73 26.27 -56.61
N GLU A 220 -4.16 25.09 -57.07
CA GLU A 220 -5.05 24.94 -58.23
C GLU A 220 -6.42 25.59 -57.98
N ILE A 221 -7.01 25.38 -56.79
CA ILE A 221 -8.26 26.03 -56.40
C ILE A 221 -8.09 27.56 -56.36
N GLN A 222 -7.00 28.07 -55.78
CA GLN A 222 -6.73 29.52 -55.75
C GLN A 222 -6.49 30.11 -57.15
N SER A 223 -5.81 29.37 -58.03
CA SER A 223 -5.56 29.78 -59.43
C SER A 223 -6.85 29.81 -60.26
N ASN A 224 -7.70 28.79 -60.13
CA ASN A 224 -9.01 28.73 -60.78
C ASN A 224 -9.95 29.83 -60.26
N LEU A 225 -9.95 30.07 -58.94
CA LEU A 225 -10.68 31.20 -58.34
C LEU A 225 -10.20 32.55 -58.88
N ARG A 226 -8.89 32.74 -59.10
CA ARG A 226 -8.35 34.01 -59.66
C ARG A 226 -8.61 34.17 -61.16
N SER A 227 -8.47 33.10 -61.94
CA SER A 227 -8.51 33.19 -63.41
C SER A 227 -9.93 33.17 -63.98
N GLU A 228 -10.81 32.32 -63.45
CA GLU A 228 -12.14 32.13 -64.01
C GLU A 228 -13.14 33.13 -63.41
N TYR A 229 -13.24 33.19 -62.09
CA TYR A 229 -14.11 34.16 -61.41
C TYR A 229 -13.56 35.59 -61.52
N GLY A 230 -12.24 35.79 -61.51
CA GLY A 230 -11.65 37.12 -61.72
C GLY A 230 -11.92 37.68 -63.11
N LYS A 231 -11.94 36.84 -64.15
CA LYS A 231 -12.26 37.25 -65.53
C LYS A 231 -13.75 37.49 -65.71
N GLN A 232 -14.61 36.63 -65.17
CA GLN A 232 -16.07 36.83 -65.14
C GLN A 232 -16.45 38.12 -64.39
N ILE A 233 -15.86 38.39 -63.22
CA ILE A 233 -16.10 39.64 -62.48
C ILE A 233 -15.66 40.85 -63.31
N LYS A 234 -14.52 40.79 -64.00
CA LYS A 234 -14.01 41.90 -64.82
C LYS A 234 -14.88 42.16 -66.05
N GLU A 235 -15.37 41.10 -66.71
CA GLU A 235 -16.30 41.19 -67.84
C GLU A 235 -17.67 41.73 -67.41
N ILE A 236 -18.21 41.26 -66.28
CA ILE A 236 -19.46 41.78 -65.69
C ILE A 236 -19.29 43.24 -65.30
N THR A 237 -18.18 43.62 -64.67
CA THR A 237 -17.92 45.01 -64.27
C THR A 237 -17.79 45.92 -65.49
N THR A 238 -17.09 45.48 -66.54
CA THR A 238 -16.93 46.26 -67.79
C THR A 238 -18.27 46.41 -68.52
N SER A 239 -19.09 45.36 -68.56
CA SER A 239 -20.45 45.41 -69.12
C SER A 239 -21.37 46.34 -68.32
N PHE A 240 -21.25 46.33 -66.98
CA PHE A 240 -22.00 47.25 -66.11
C PHE A 240 -21.57 48.70 -66.32
N ASP A 241 -20.27 48.99 -66.38
CA ASP A 241 -19.73 50.34 -66.62
C ASP A 241 -20.13 50.88 -68.00
N GLN A 242 -20.14 50.01 -69.02
CA GLN A 242 -20.62 50.38 -70.36
C GLN A 242 -22.12 50.73 -70.35
N ARG A 243 -22.95 49.91 -69.70
CA ARG A 243 -24.38 50.20 -69.51
C ARG A 243 -24.62 51.48 -68.72
N LEU A 244 -23.85 51.75 -67.67
CA LEU A 244 -23.92 52.99 -66.90
C LEU A 244 -23.58 54.20 -67.77
N THR A 245 -22.58 54.08 -68.64
CA THR A 245 -22.18 55.13 -69.58
C THR A 245 -23.28 55.39 -70.62
N GLU A 246 -23.87 54.34 -71.18
CA GLU A 246 -25.01 54.44 -72.11
C GLU A 246 -26.25 55.05 -71.44
N LEU A 247 -26.55 54.67 -70.20
CA LEU A 247 -27.66 55.22 -69.43
C LEU A 247 -27.42 56.71 -69.14
N SER A 248 -26.21 57.08 -68.71
CA SER A 248 -25.83 58.47 -68.46
C SER A 248 -25.92 59.31 -69.74
N THR A 249 -25.48 58.78 -70.87
CA THR A 249 -25.59 59.45 -72.19
C THR A 249 -27.06 59.64 -72.59
N THR A 250 -27.90 58.65 -72.33
CA THR A 250 -29.34 58.71 -72.62
C THR A 250 -30.06 59.71 -71.72
N ILE A 251 -29.75 59.73 -70.42
CA ILE A 251 -30.28 60.73 -69.47
C ILE A 251 -29.86 62.14 -69.89
N ASN A 252 -28.58 62.34 -70.25
CA ASN A 252 -28.10 63.63 -70.73
C ASN A 252 -28.80 64.06 -72.02
N LYS A 253 -29.09 63.12 -72.93
CA LYS A 253 -29.85 63.39 -74.15
C LYS A 253 -31.31 63.77 -73.83
N ILE A 254 -31.98 63.02 -72.95
CA ILE A 254 -33.35 63.32 -72.51
C ILE A 254 -33.42 64.68 -71.82
N GLN A 255 -32.46 65.03 -70.95
CA GLN A 255 -32.40 66.35 -70.33
C GLN A 255 -32.20 67.46 -71.37
N LYS A 256 -31.34 67.24 -72.38
CA LYS A 256 -31.09 68.22 -73.44
C LYS A 256 -32.29 68.38 -74.38
N ASP A 257 -32.95 67.29 -74.72
CA ASP A 257 -34.16 67.27 -75.55
C ASP A 257 -35.34 67.92 -74.80
N ASN A 258 -35.50 67.65 -73.49
CA ASN A 258 -36.50 68.31 -72.64
C ASN A 258 -36.23 69.82 -72.48
N VAL A 259 -34.98 70.25 -72.33
CA VAL A 259 -34.62 71.69 -72.31
C VAL A 259 -34.88 72.35 -73.67
N THR A 260 -34.66 71.63 -74.78
CA THR A 260 -34.91 72.14 -76.14
C THR A 260 -36.40 72.23 -76.45
N GLN A 261 -37.19 71.25 -76.01
CA GLN A 261 -38.65 71.23 -76.14
C GLN A 261 -39.32 72.30 -75.26
N CYS A 262 -38.80 72.54 -74.04
CA CYS A 262 -39.26 73.62 -73.16
C CYS A 262 -38.99 75.03 -73.73
N ASN A 263 -37.89 75.21 -74.48
CA ASN A 263 -37.56 76.48 -75.11
C ASN A 263 -38.30 76.75 -76.44
N GLN A 264 -38.90 75.73 -77.07
CA GLN A 264 -39.65 75.87 -78.33
C GLN A 264 -41.15 76.15 -78.14
N THR A 265 -41.72 75.87 -76.97
CA THR A 265 -43.13 76.19 -76.65
C THR A 265 -43.23 77.44 -75.78
N LYS A 266 -43.17 78.61 -76.42
CA LYS A 266 -43.77 79.83 -75.87
C LYS A 266 -45.30 79.71 -76.04
N LEU A 267 -45.99 79.67 -74.90
CA LEU A 267 -47.43 79.81 -74.67
C LEU A 267 -48.35 78.57 -74.73
N ALA A 268 -49.07 78.45 -73.61
CA ALA A 268 -50.43 77.94 -73.41
C ALA A 268 -50.64 76.47 -72.99
N ASN A 269 -50.70 76.31 -71.65
CA ASN A 269 -51.62 75.53 -70.81
C ASN A 269 -52.15 74.14 -71.24
N GLU A 270 -52.13 73.25 -70.22
CA GLU A 270 -52.70 71.89 -70.09
C GLU A 270 -51.81 70.68 -70.41
N GLN A 271 -50.53 70.86 -70.75
CA GLN A 271 -49.56 69.74 -70.82
C GLN A 271 -48.43 69.78 -69.77
N CYS A 272 -48.25 70.88 -69.01
CA CYS A 272 -47.18 70.98 -68.01
C CYS A 272 -47.41 70.13 -66.74
N GLU A 273 -48.66 69.89 -66.31
CA GLU A 273 -48.91 69.05 -65.12
C GLU A 273 -48.63 67.56 -65.38
N LYS A 274 -48.72 67.09 -66.63
CA LYS A 274 -48.32 65.71 -66.98
C LYS A 274 -46.81 65.56 -67.04
N LEU A 275 -46.08 66.60 -67.49
CA LEU A 275 -44.61 66.57 -67.52
C LEU A 275 -43.97 66.64 -66.12
N ASP A 276 -44.58 67.33 -65.16
CA ASP A 276 -44.06 67.44 -63.79
C ASP A 276 -44.23 66.12 -63.02
N VAL A 277 -45.33 65.39 -63.26
CA VAL A 277 -45.55 64.03 -62.70
C VAL A 277 -44.62 62.99 -63.34
N GLU A 278 -44.35 63.09 -64.64
CA GLU A 278 -43.41 62.22 -65.35
C GLU A 278 -41.95 62.50 -64.92
N GLN A 279 -41.57 63.77 -64.70
CA GLN A 279 -40.27 64.17 -64.15
C GLN A 279 -40.07 63.70 -62.71
N GLN A 280 -41.08 63.82 -61.84
CA GLN A 280 -41.00 63.29 -60.47
C GLN A 280 -40.92 61.76 -60.47
N ARG A 281 -41.63 61.05 -61.37
CA ARG A 281 -41.48 59.59 -61.53
C ARG A 281 -40.09 59.18 -61.99
N GLN A 282 -39.49 59.91 -62.94
CA GLN A 282 -38.13 59.64 -63.40
C GLN A 282 -37.08 59.94 -62.32
N GLN A 283 -37.28 60.98 -61.51
CA GLN A 283 -36.38 61.32 -60.40
C GLN A 283 -36.38 60.23 -59.31
N VAL A 284 -37.56 59.68 -58.96
CA VAL A 284 -37.69 58.57 -58.00
C VAL A 284 -37.03 57.28 -58.52
N LEU A 285 -37.12 56.99 -59.83
CA LEU A 285 -36.44 55.86 -60.45
C LEU A 285 -34.90 56.01 -60.46
N ILE A 286 -34.40 57.23 -60.63
CA ILE A 286 -32.97 57.54 -60.56
C ILE A 286 -32.45 57.39 -59.12
N GLU A 287 -33.20 57.85 -58.12
CA GLU A 287 -32.83 57.69 -56.71
C GLU A 287 -32.88 56.23 -56.23
N ALA A 288 -33.85 55.44 -56.71
CA ALA A 288 -33.91 54.00 -56.45
C ALA A 288 -32.72 53.25 -57.07
N ALA A 289 -32.36 53.56 -58.32
CA ALA A 289 -31.19 52.99 -58.98
C ALA A 289 -29.88 53.36 -58.26
N HIS A 290 -29.79 54.59 -57.71
CA HIS A 290 -28.59 55.03 -56.99
C HIS A 290 -28.45 54.34 -55.62
N GLN A 291 -29.56 54.00 -54.94
CA GLN A 291 -29.55 53.22 -53.70
C GLN A 291 -29.19 51.75 -53.91
N GLU A 292 -29.65 51.11 -55.00
CA GLU A 292 -29.21 49.76 -55.38
C GLU A 292 -27.70 49.71 -55.68
N ILE A 293 -27.16 50.74 -56.33
CA ILE A 293 -25.72 50.86 -56.58
C ILE A 293 -24.92 50.97 -55.28
N LEU A 294 -25.41 51.72 -54.28
CA LEU A 294 -24.77 51.82 -52.97
C LEU A 294 -24.82 50.51 -52.17
N ALA A 295 -25.93 49.76 -52.26
CA ALA A 295 -26.06 48.45 -51.63
C ALA A 295 -25.08 47.42 -52.22
N LEU A 296 -24.98 47.33 -53.55
CA LEU A 296 -24.05 46.44 -54.24
C LEU A 296 -22.58 46.79 -53.95
N ARG A 297 -22.26 48.08 -53.77
CA ARG A 297 -20.90 48.51 -53.39
C ARG A 297 -20.52 48.10 -51.96
N GLY A 298 -21.50 48.03 -51.05
CA GLY A 298 -21.33 47.54 -49.68
C GLY A 298 -21.08 46.03 -49.61
N GLU A 299 -21.78 45.23 -50.42
CA GLU A 299 -21.60 43.77 -50.50
C GLU A 299 -20.25 43.37 -51.10
N ILE A 300 -19.70 44.16 -52.03
CA ILE A 300 -18.35 43.93 -52.58
C ILE A 300 -17.24 44.23 -51.54
N GLN A 301 -17.50 45.10 -50.54
CA GLN A 301 -16.55 45.43 -49.49
C GLN A 301 -16.45 44.35 -48.39
N THR A 302 -17.51 43.59 -48.13
CA THR A 302 -17.53 42.51 -47.12
C THR A 302 -16.78 41.26 -47.58
N LEU A 303 -16.66 41.03 -48.90
CA LEU A 303 -15.91 39.92 -49.51
C LEU A 303 -14.38 40.07 -49.42
N LYS A 304 -13.84 41.20 -48.95
CA LYS A 304 -12.38 41.49 -48.89
C LYS A 304 -11.70 41.25 -47.53
N LYS A 305 -12.39 40.79 -46.47
CA LYS A 305 -11.76 40.57 -45.14
C LYS A 305 -11.48 39.08 -44.86
N PRO A 306 -10.23 38.67 -44.54
CA PRO A 306 -9.94 37.31 -44.09
C PRO A 306 -10.34 37.15 -42.60
N LYS A 307 -11.00 36.04 -42.27
CA LYS A 307 -11.35 35.66 -40.89
C LYS A 307 -10.10 35.13 -40.14
N THR A 308 -10.02 35.56 -38.89
CA THR A 308 -8.96 35.40 -37.89
C THR A 308 -8.59 33.95 -37.55
N THR A 309 -7.29 33.65 -37.53
CA THR A 309 -6.66 32.49 -36.90
C THR A 309 -6.62 32.66 -35.37
N THR A 310 -7.27 31.76 -34.65
CA THR A 310 -7.11 31.58 -33.20
C THR A 310 -5.84 30.74 -32.96
N THR A 311 -4.99 31.22 -32.06
CA THR A 311 -3.73 30.63 -31.63
C THR A 311 -3.92 29.25 -30.99
N ILE A 312 -3.24 28.25 -31.54
CA ILE A 312 -3.13 26.89 -31.01
C ILE A 312 -2.08 26.90 -29.90
N SER A 313 -2.49 26.58 -28.67
CA SER A 313 -1.60 26.16 -27.58
C SER A 313 -1.38 24.65 -27.68
N SER A 314 -0.13 24.24 -27.51
CA SER A 314 0.42 22.92 -27.82
C SER A 314 0.13 21.85 -26.76
N LYS A 315 -0.74 20.84 -27.06
CA LYS A 315 -0.66 19.42 -26.61
C LYS A 315 -1.80 18.55 -27.22
N PRO A 316 -1.73 17.20 -27.16
CA PRO A 316 -2.26 16.28 -28.18
C PRO A 316 -3.80 16.19 -28.20
N PRO A 317 -4.39 15.66 -29.28
CA PRO A 317 -5.84 15.65 -29.47
C PRO A 317 -6.50 14.72 -28.44
N ILE A 318 -7.26 15.32 -27.52
CA ILE A 318 -8.07 14.62 -26.52
C ILE A 318 -9.20 13.87 -27.25
N HIS A 319 -9.37 12.59 -26.93
CA HIS A 319 -10.53 11.80 -27.35
C HIS A 319 -11.80 12.51 -26.87
N ARG A 320 -12.65 12.99 -27.76
CA ARG A 320 -13.77 13.88 -27.38
C ARG A 320 -15.00 13.07 -26.97
N ASN A 321 -15.03 12.55 -25.73
CA ASN A 321 -16.21 11.88 -25.18
C ASN A 321 -17.24 12.92 -24.68
N GLN A 322 -18.04 13.45 -25.61
CA GLN A 322 -19.02 14.51 -25.33
C GLN A 322 -20.08 14.11 -24.28
N LYS A 323 -20.42 12.82 -24.17
CA LYS A 323 -21.38 12.35 -23.16
C LYS A 323 -20.78 12.45 -21.76
N LEU A 324 -19.51 12.09 -21.62
CA LEU A 324 -18.77 12.20 -20.38
C LEU A 324 -18.57 13.66 -19.96
N GLU A 325 -18.23 14.55 -20.91
CA GLU A 325 -18.16 16.00 -20.66
C GLU A 325 -19.50 16.55 -20.12
N GLN A 326 -20.62 16.22 -20.77
CA GLN A 326 -21.96 16.64 -20.33
C GLN A 326 -22.36 16.03 -18.97
N PHE A 327 -21.88 14.83 -18.66
CA PHE A 327 -22.07 14.23 -17.34
C PHE A 327 -21.29 15.00 -16.28
N ILE A 328 -20.01 15.28 -16.52
CA ILE A 328 -19.15 16.07 -15.63
C ILE A 328 -19.77 17.44 -15.36
N ASP A 329 -20.21 18.16 -16.40
CA ASP A 329 -20.80 19.49 -16.26
C ASP A 329 -22.05 19.51 -15.37
N ARG A 330 -22.88 18.46 -15.46
CA ARG A 330 -24.09 18.32 -14.61
C ARG A 330 -23.79 17.95 -13.17
N ASN A 331 -22.60 17.44 -12.89
CA ASN A 331 -22.19 16.94 -11.58
C ASN A 331 -21.06 17.76 -10.94
N LYS A 332 -20.61 18.85 -11.59
CA LYS A 332 -19.44 19.64 -11.17
C LYS A 332 -19.52 20.21 -9.75
N ASP A 333 -20.72 20.52 -9.27
CA ASP A 333 -20.96 21.14 -7.97
C ASP A 333 -21.37 20.13 -6.88
N LYS A 334 -21.37 18.82 -7.19
CA LYS A 334 -21.74 17.76 -6.24
C LYS A 334 -20.57 17.43 -5.31
N THR A 335 -20.92 16.93 -4.13
CA THR A 335 -19.97 16.39 -3.15
C THR A 335 -19.66 14.92 -3.37
N GLU A 336 -20.55 14.21 -4.07
CA GLU A 336 -20.46 12.79 -4.37
C GLU A 336 -20.84 12.55 -5.83
N VAL A 337 -19.96 11.85 -6.55
CA VAL A 337 -20.19 11.48 -7.94
C VAL A 337 -19.80 10.03 -8.19
N ASP A 338 -20.66 9.38 -8.97
CA ASP A 338 -20.60 7.97 -9.25
C ASP A 338 -20.58 7.72 -10.77
N PHE A 339 -19.55 7.01 -11.22
CA PHE A 339 -19.29 6.62 -12.61
C PHE A 339 -19.41 5.09 -12.81
N ILE A 340 -20.16 4.38 -11.95
CA ILE A 340 -20.40 2.93 -12.10
C ILE A 340 -20.88 2.57 -13.52
N CYS A 341 -20.24 1.55 -14.10
CA CYS A 341 -20.69 0.91 -15.34
C CYS A 341 -20.79 1.85 -16.56
N GLU A 342 -20.09 2.98 -16.55
CA GLU A 342 -19.98 3.87 -17.71
C GLU A 342 -18.99 3.33 -18.77
N ASN A 343 -18.37 2.17 -18.50
CA ASN A 343 -17.29 1.57 -19.29
C ASN A 343 -16.14 2.55 -19.54
N LEU A 344 -15.79 3.33 -18.51
CA LEU A 344 -14.69 4.29 -18.60
C LEU A 344 -13.39 3.54 -18.89
N THR A 345 -12.66 4.02 -19.89
CA THR A 345 -11.35 3.51 -20.27
C THR A 345 -10.23 4.42 -19.75
N ASP A 346 -8.98 4.00 -19.96
CA ASP A 346 -7.80 4.85 -19.74
C ASP A 346 -7.91 6.22 -20.43
N ASP A 347 -8.40 6.26 -21.67
CA ASP A 347 -8.52 7.49 -22.46
C ASP A 347 -9.60 8.44 -21.89
N ASP A 348 -10.65 7.88 -21.28
CA ASP A 348 -11.70 8.67 -20.63
C ASP A 348 -11.19 9.30 -19.31
N MET A 349 -10.23 8.66 -18.66
CA MET A 349 -9.67 9.16 -17.40
C MET A 349 -8.83 10.41 -17.57
N ASP A 350 -8.27 10.67 -18.75
CA ASP A 350 -7.67 11.98 -19.04
C ASP A 350 -8.71 13.11 -18.91
N ILE A 351 -9.94 12.85 -19.36
CA ILE A 351 -11.04 13.83 -19.27
C ILE A 351 -11.48 14.00 -17.82
N VAL A 352 -11.72 12.90 -17.11
CA VAL A 352 -12.13 12.92 -15.69
C VAL A 352 -11.05 13.60 -14.84
N ALA A 353 -9.79 13.18 -14.97
CA ALA A 353 -8.68 13.71 -14.20
C ALA A 353 -8.48 15.22 -14.45
N TYR A 354 -8.43 15.64 -15.72
CA TYR A 354 -8.08 17.02 -16.07
C TYR A 354 -9.26 18.00 -15.96
N TYR A 355 -10.42 17.67 -16.52
CA TYR A 355 -11.56 18.59 -16.59
C TYR A 355 -12.43 18.55 -15.34
N PHE A 356 -12.51 17.40 -14.68
CA PHE A 356 -13.32 17.27 -13.47
C PHE A 356 -12.44 17.45 -12.24
N LEU A 357 -11.52 16.53 -11.96
CA LEU A 357 -10.91 16.43 -10.62
C LEU A 357 -9.90 17.52 -10.28
N GLN A 358 -9.07 17.95 -11.24
CA GLN A 358 -7.96 18.88 -10.97
C GLN A 358 -8.45 20.25 -10.44
N ASN A 359 -9.61 20.72 -10.89
CA ASN A 359 -10.16 22.03 -10.51
C ASN A 359 -11.44 21.91 -9.66
N ASN A 360 -11.86 20.69 -9.31
CA ASN A 360 -13.05 20.52 -8.50
C ASN A 360 -12.80 20.96 -7.05
N THR A 361 -13.67 21.82 -6.53
CA THR A 361 -13.57 22.36 -5.16
C THR A 361 -14.67 21.83 -4.22
N THR A 362 -15.59 21.00 -4.69
CA THR A 362 -16.77 20.53 -3.92
C THR A 362 -16.78 19.03 -3.69
N LEU A 363 -16.20 18.24 -4.60
CA LEU A 363 -16.24 16.79 -4.64
C LEU A 363 -15.36 16.21 -3.54
N THR A 364 -15.96 15.40 -2.69
CA THR A 364 -15.30 14.70 -1.59
C THR A 364 -15.30 13.19 -1.79
N GLN A 365 -16.29 12.64 -2.50
CA GLN A 365 -16.42 11.20 -2.77
C GLN A 365 -16.52 10.91 -4.26
N LEU A 366 -15.69 9.99 -4.73
CA LEU A 366 -15.63 9.58 -6.14
C LEU A 366 -15.69 8.06 -6.28
N TYR A 367 -16.71 7.57 -6.96
CA TYR A 367 -16.88 6.15 -7.26
C TYR A 367 -16.62 5.88 -8.75
N LEU A 368 -15.61 5.07 -9.02
CA LEU A 368 -15.12 4.69 -10.35
C LEU A 368 -15.08 3.16 -10.53
N TRP A 369 -15.75 2.40 -9.66
CA TRP A 369 -15.65 0.94 -9.64
C TRP A 369 -16.34 0.25 -10.82
N ASN A 370 -15.85 -0.94 -11.19
CA ASN A 370 -16.34 -1.74 -12.33
C ASN A 370 -16.27 -0.98 -13.67
N ASN A 371 -15.07 -0.52 -14.02
CA ASN A 371 -14.72 0.14 -15.28
C ASN A 371 -13.42 -0.49 -15.88
N GLN A 372 -12.86 0.12 -16.92
CA GLN A 372 -11.65 -0.32 -17.64
C GLN A 372 -10.52 0.73 -17.56
N ILE A 373 -10.38 1.32 -16.38
CA ILE A 373 -9.32 2.29 -16.04
C ILE A 373 -8.04 1.49 -15.74
N GLY A 374 -7.32 0.93 -16.69
CA GLY A 374 -6.04 0.28 -16.39
C GLY A 374 -4.99 1.22 -15.76
N ASP A 375 -3.72 0.82 -15.84
CA ASP A 375 -2.62 1.55 -15.22
C ASP A 375 -2.48 3.01 -15.70
N LYS A 376 -2.80 3.29 -16.96
CA LYS A 376 -2.65 4.64 -17.52
C LYS A 376 -3.72 5.59 -16.99
N GLY A 377 -4.96 5.14 -16.87
CA GLY A 377 -6.03 5.95 -16.29
C GLY A 377 -5.84 6.12 -14.78
N ALA A 378 -5.30 5.12 -14.09
CA ALA A 378 -4.86 5.27 -12.69
C ALA A 378 -3.71 6.29 -12.56
N GLN A 379 -2.79 6.34 -13.54
CA GLN A 379 -1.76 7.37 -13.61
C GLN A 379 -2.35 8.77 -13.80
N ALA A 380 -3.26 8.95 -14.77
CA ALA A 380 -3.94 10.22 -15.00
C ALA A 380 -4.66 10.71 -13.73
N LEU A 381 -5.37 9.80 -13.04
CA LEU A 381 -5.99 10.07 -11.76
C LEU A 381 -4.95 10.48 -10.70
N GLY A 382 -3.85 9.73 -10.58
CA GLY A 382 -2.76 10.04 -9.65
C GLY A 382 -2.17 11.44 -9.89
N GLU A 383 -2.02 11.88 -11.13
CA GLU A 383 -1.57 13.24 -11.46
C GLU A 383 -2.56 14.32 -11.02
N ALA A 384 -3.87 14.09 -11.19
CA ALA A 384 -4.90 15.02 -10.73
C ALA A 384 -5.00 15.08 -9.20
N LEU A 385 -4.85 13.94 -8.50
CA LEU A 385 -4.90 13.87 -7.04
C LEU A 385 -3.78 14.63 -6.34
N GLN A 386 -2.65 14.86 -7.00
CA GLN A 386 -1.58 15.69 -6.45
C GLN A 386 -1.96 17.17 -6.33
N LYS A 387 -3.01 17.61 -7.04
CA LYS A 387 -3.51 18.98 -7.04
C LYS A 387 -4.88 19.11 -6.37
N ASN A 388 -5.65 18.03 -6.33
CA ASN A 388 -6.95 18.03 -5.69
C ASN A 388 -6.80 18.16 -4.16
N THR A 389 -7.63 19.02 -3.55
CA THR A 389 -7.57 19.32 -2.11
C THR A 389 -8.89 19.05 -1.40
N THR A 390 -9.80 18.28 -2.00
CA THR A 390 -11.16 18.08 -1.48
C THR A 390 -11.57 16.62 -1.38
N LEU A 391 -11.03 15.77 -2.25
CA LEU A 391 -11.35 14.34 -2.25
C LEU A 391 -10.87 13.68 -0.97
N THR A 392 -11.80 13.04 -0.28
CA THR A 392 -11.57 12.27 0.94
C THR A 392 -11.77 10.78 0.71
N GLN A 393 -12.58 10.38 -0.28
CA GLN A 393 -12.84 8.97 -0.58
C GLN A 393 -12.83 8.69 -2.07
N ILE A 394 -12.14 7.61 -2.45
CA ILE A 394 -12.07 7.13 -3.83
C ILE A 394 -12.29 5.61 -3.85
N ASN A 395 -13.21 5.17 -4.71
CA ASN A 395 -13.40 3.75 -5.01
C ASN A 395 -13.00 3.43 -6.46
N LEU A 396 -11.91 2.68 -6.61
CA LEU A 396 -11.35 2.20 -7.87
C LEU A 396 -11.43 0.67 -7.97
N SER A 397 -12.34 0.02 -7.24
CA SER A 397 -12.39 -1.44 -7.25
C SER A 397 -12.79 -1.98 -8.63
N ASP A 398 -12.25 -3.12 -9.03
CA ASP A 398 -12.62 -3.80 -10.29
C ASP A 398 -12.36 -2.92 -11.53
N ASN A 399 -11.09 -2.50 -11.72
CA ASN A 399 -10.66 -1.64 -12.84
C ASN A 399 -9.49 -2.20 -13.64
N GLY A 400 -8.94 -3.36 -13.25
CA GLY A 400 -7.76 -3.93 -13.91
C GLY A 400 -6.46 -3.16 -13.64
N ILE A 401 -6.39 -2.40 -12.54
CA ILE A 401 -5.18 -1.67 -12.14
C ILE A 401 -4.10 -2.67 -11.71
N GLY A 402 -2.92 -2.58 -12.31
CA GLY A 402 -1.73 -3.37 -12.02
C GLY A 402 -0.73 -2.66 -11.11
N ASP A 403 0.52 -3.11 -11.15
CA ASP A 403 1.60 -2.59 -10.32
C ASP A 403 1.95 -1.14 -10.68
N GLU A 404 1.96 -0.80 -11.97
CA GLU A 404 2.29 0.53 -12.49
C GLU A 404 1.25 1.58 -12.08
N GLY A 405 -0.03 1.25 -12.17
CA GLY A 405 -1.12 2.14 -11.74
C GLY A 405 -1.13 2.30 -10.21
N ALA A 406 -0.91 1.22 -9.45
CA ALA A 406 -0.75 1.31 -8.00
C ALA A 406 0.46 2.17 -7.60
N GLN A 407 1.56 2.11 -8.36
CA GLN A 407 2.72 2.98 -8.15
C GLN A 407 2.37 4.45 -8.37
N ALA A 408 1.64 4.79 -9.44
CA ALA A 408 1.22 6.16 -9.70
C ALA A 408 0.28 6.70 -8.61
N LEU A 409 -0.67 5.88 -8.15
CA LEU A 409 -1.54 6.22 -7.01
C LEU A 409 -0.75 6.35 -5.71
N GLY A 410 0.26 5.51 -5.48
CA GLY A 410 1.19 5.63 -4.36
C GLY A 410 1.94 6.96 -4.35
N GLN A 411 2.43 7.43 -5.51
CA GLN A 411 3.05 8.75 -5.62
C GLN A 411 2.07 9.89 -5.30
N ALA A 412 0.81 9.75 -5.71
CA ALA A 412 -0.23 10.72 -5.39
C ALA A 412 -0.56 10.73 -3.88
N LEU A 413 -0.66 9.57 -3.24
CA LEU A 413 -0.90 9.42 -1.81
C LEU A 413 0.16 10.12 -0.95
N GLN A 414 1.42 10.15 -1.38
CA GLN A 414 2.49 10.86 -0.67
C GLN A 414 2.27 12.38 -0.61
N LYS A 415 1.51 12.95 -1.56
CA LYS A 415 1.22 14.38 -1.63
C LYS A 415 -0.20 14.75 -1.22
N SER A 416 -1.12 13.77 -1.27
CA SER A 416 -2.50 13.96 -0.86
C SER A 416 -2.57 14.37 0.60
N ILE A 417 -3.30 15.46 0.86
CA ILE A 417 -3.55 15.99 2.22
C ILE A 417 -5.00 15.80 2.69
N THR A 418 -5.87 15.22 1.85
CA THR A 418 -7.30 15.07 2.16
C THR A 418 -7.80 13.64 2.06
N LEU A 419 -7.18 12.78 1.24
CA LEU A 419 -7.67 11.42 1.02
C LEU A 419 -7.55 10.59 2.30
N THR A 420 -8.69 10.11 2.81
CA THR A 420 -8.80 9.28 4.01
C THR A 420 -9.18 7.83 3.69
N GLN A 421 -9.88 7.58 2.58
CA GLN A 421 -10.29 6.24 2.18
C GLN A 421 -9.95 5.95 0.71
N LEU A 422 -9.29 4.83 0.48
CA LEU A 422 -8.96 4.35 -0.85
C LEU A 422 -9.32 2.88 -0.99
N ASN A 423 -10.23 2.58 -1.93
CA ASN A 423 -10.59 1.22 -2.29
C ASN A 423 -9.97 0.84 -3.65
N LEU A 424 -9.06 -0.14 -3.62
CA LEU A 424 -8.36 -0.72 -4.76
C LEU A 424 -8.67 -2.22 -4.90
N SER A 425 -9.77 -2.69 -4.31
CA SER A 425 -10.10 -4.11 -4.34
C SER A 425 -10.40 -4.65 -5.74
N LYS A 426 -10.26 -5.97 -5.95
CA LYS A 426 -10.53 -6.65 -7.23
C LYS A 426 -9.72 -6.07 -8.40
N ASN A 427 -8.46 -5.76 -8.16
CA ASN A 427 -7.53 -5.30 -9.20
C ASN A 427 -6.44 -6.35 -9.42
N GLN A 428 -5.41 -6.00 -10.21
CA GLN A 428 -4.30 -6.88 -10.56
C GLN A 428 -3.00 -6.42 -9.89
N ILE A 429 -3.11 -5.78 -8.71
CA ILE A 429 -1.96 -5.23 -8.00
C ILE A 429 -1.13 -6.37 -7.43
N GLY A 430 0.10 -6.50 -7.91
CA GLY A 430 1.09 -7.46 -7.47
C GLY A 430 1.94 -6.94 -6.32
N TYR A 431 3.07 -7.62 -6.08
CA TYR A 431 3.96 -7.27 -4.98
C TYR A 431 4.68 -5.92 -5.19
N LYS A 432 4.92 -5.47 -6.44
CA LYS A 432 5.58 -4.19 -6.69
C LYS A 432 4.64 -3.02 -6.42
N GLY A 433 3.38 -3.15 -6.79
CA GLY A 433 2.34 -2.19 -6.45
C GLY A 433 2.10 -2.15 -4.94
N GLY A 434 2.08 -3.32 -4.27
CA GLY A 434 2.07 -3.40 -2.81
C GLY A 434 3.26 -2.68 -2.16
N GLN A 435 4.47 -2.82 -2.72
CA GLN A 435 5.65 -2.08 -2.26
C GLN A 435 5.48 -0.57 -2.44
N ALA A 436 5.04 -0.11 -3.60
CA ALA A 436 4.84 1.32 -3.86
C ALA A 436 3.78 1.94 -2.95
N LEU A 437 2.71 1.21 -2.66
CA LEU A 437 1.70 1.62 -1.68
C LEU A 437 2.28 1.64 -0.25
N GLY A 438 3.11 0.67 0.12
CA GLY A 438 3.85 0.69 1.39
C GLY A 438 4.73 1.93 1.53
N GLU A 439 5.56 2.23 0.53
CA GLU A 439 6.39 3.44 0.50
C GLU A 439 5.55 4.71 0.62
N ALA A 440 4.35 4.73 0.02
CA ALA A 440 3.42 5.84 0.15
C ALA A 440 2.87 5.99 1.57
N LEU A 441 2.48 4.89 2.22
CA LEU A 441 1.95 4.88 3.59
C LEU A 441 2.96 5.37 4.63
N GLN A 442 4.27 5.19 4.39
CA GLN A 442 5.30 5.73 5.29
C GLN A 442 5.26 7.27 5.39
N ARG A 443 4.83 7.95 4.33
CA ARG A 443 4.81 9.41 4.23
C ARG A 443 3.42 10.01 4.34
N ASN A 444 2.40 9.25 3.95
CA ASN A 444 1.03 9.72 4.00
C ASN A 444 0.56 9.82 5.46
N THR A 445 -0.09 10.94 5.78
CA THR A 445 -0.56 11.27 7.13
C THR A 445 -2.07 11.49 7.18
N THR A 446 -2.83 10.94 6.22
CA THR A 446 -4.27 11.23 6.07
C THR A 446 -5.11 9.98 5.85
N LEU A 447 -4.55 8.97 5.17
CA LEU A 447 -5.25 7.74 4.85
C LEU A 447 -5.49 6.95 6.13
N THR A 448 -6.77 6.66 6.38
CA THR A 448 -7.24 5.88 7.52
C THR A 448 -7.75 4.51 7.10
N GLN A 449 -8.21 4.35 5.86
CA GLN A 449 -8.72 3.09 5.33
C GLN A 449 -8.11 2.77 3.96
N LEU A 450 -7.55 1.57 3.84
CA LEU A 450 -7.02 1.04 2.59
C LEU A 450 -7.59 -0.35 2.33
N ASN A 451 -8.31 -0.49 1.22
CA ASN A 451 -8.85 -1.78 0.79
C ASN A 451 -8.10 -2.34 -0.42
N LEU A 452 -7.43 -3.46 -0.22
CA LEU A 452 -6.66 -4.21 -1.24
C LEU A 452 -7.23 -5.62 -1.44
N HIS A 453 -8.46 -5.89 -1.03
CA HIS A 453 -9.14 -7.18 -1.21
C HIS A 453 -9.05 -7.70 -2.65
N ASN A 454 -8.85 -9.01 -2.88
CA ASN A 454 -8.76 -9.62 -4.21
C ASN A 454 -7.70 -8.95 -5.11
N ASN A 455 -6.44 -9.00 -4.69
CA ASN A 455 -5.28 -8.59 -5.48
C ASN A 455 -4.21 -9.71 -5.41
N GLN A 456 -2.99 -9.42 -5.85
CA GLN A 456 -1.87 -10.37 -5.94
C GLN A 456 -0.67 -9.87 -5.12
N ILE A 457 -0.93 -9.19 -4.00
CA ILE A 457 0.08 -8.53 -3.17
C ILE A 457 1.17 -9.52 -2.71
N GLY A 458 0.77 -10.72 -2.31
CA GLY A 458 1.66 -11.82 -1.92
C GLY A 458 2.55 -11.53 -0.71
N GLU A 459 3.40 -12.49 -0.36
CA GLU A 459 4.33 -12.39 0.79
C GLU A 459 5.16 -11.10 0.78
N LYS A 460 5.76 -10.77 -0.37
CA LYS A 460 6.68 -9.62 -0.52
C LYS A 460 5.96 -8.28 -0.43
N GLY A 461 4.80 -8.14 -1.07
CA GLY A 461 4.00 -6.92 -0.99
C GLY A 461 3.48 -6.70 0.42
N THR A 462 3.06 -7.78 1.10
CA THR A 462 2.65 -7.71 2.50
C THR A 462 3.81 -7.33 3.43
N GLN A 463 5.03 -7.81 3.16
CA GLN A 463 6.20 -7.38 3.90
C GLN A 463 6.42 -5.87 3.79
N ALA A 464 6.38 -5.32 2.57
CA ALA A 464 6.57 -3.88 2.37
C ALA A 464 5.47 -3.03 3.03
N LEU A 465 4.20 -3.47 2.94
CA LEU A 465 3.10 -2.84 3.66
C LEU A 465 3.31 -2.93 5.18
N GLY A 466 3.75 -4.09 5.69
CA GLY A 466 4.04 -4.29 7.09
C GLY A 466 5.12 -3.36 7.62
N GLU A 467 6.25 -3.24 6.92
CA GLU A 467 7.34 -2.34 7.27
C GLU A 467 6.86 -0.88 7.29
N ALA A 468 6.04 -0.48 6.32
CA ALA A 468 5.48 0.87 6.26
C ALA A 468 4.57 1.19 7.46
N LEU A 469 3.73 0.25 7.85
CA LEU A 469 2.79 0.40 8.95
C LEU A 469 3.46 0.49 10.32
N GLN A 470 4.73 0.08 10.45
CA GLN A 470 5.50 0.34 11.69
C GLN A 470 5.72 1.84 11.94
N MET A 471 5.72 2.65 10.87
CA MET A 471 5.91 4.10 10.93
C MET A 471 4.63 4.89 10.71
N ASN A 472 3.67 4.33 9.97
CA ASN A 472 2.40 5.00 9.71
C ASN A 472 1.58 5.11 11.01
N ILE A 473 1.03 6.30 11.25
CA ILE A 473 0.27 6.64 12.46
C ILE A 473 -1.18 7.03 12.16
N THR A 474 -1.69 6.74 10.96
CA THR A 474 -3.02 7.19 10.53
C THR A 474 -3.92 6.07 10.06
N LEU A 475 -3.36 5.00 9.49
CA LEU A 475 -4.13 3.88 8.99
C LEU A 475 -4.74 3.10 10.17
N THR A 476 -6.06 3.02 10.18
CA THR A 476 -6.86 2.32 11.18
C THR A 476 -7.46 1.03 10.62
N GLU A 477 -7.69 0.95 9.31
CA GLU A 477 -8.26 -0.22 8.65
C GLU A 477 -7.45 -0.63 7.43
N LEU A 478 -7.09 -1.91 7.39
CA LEU A 478 -6.42 -2.52 6.25
C LEU A 478 -7.12 -3.82 5.86
N ASN A 479 -7.62 -3.86 4.63
CA ASN A 479 -8.21 -5.06 4.05
C ASN A 479 -7.24 -5.72 3.06
N LEU A 480 -6.74 -6.91 3.43
CA LEU A 480 -5.85 -7.73 2.61
C LEU A 480 -6.48 -9.10 2.29
N HIS A 481 -7.80 -9.22 2.34
CA HIS A 481 -8.50 -10.46 2.01
C HIS A 481 -8.14 -10.97 0.60
N ASN A 482 -7.87 -12.27 0.45
CA ASN A 482 -7.53 -12.93 -0.82
C ASN A 482 -6.37 -12.26 -1.57
N ASN A 483 -5.18 -12.34 -0.99
CA ASN A 483 -3.94 -11.74 -1.50
C ASN A 483 -2.73 -12.71 -1.50
N GLN A 484 -2.96 -14.01 -1.29
CA GLN A 484 -1.91 -15.04 -1.34
C GLN A 484 -0.74 -14.77 -0.36
N ILE A 485 -1.05 -14.31 0.85
CA ILE A 485 -0.06 -13.83 1.84
C ILE A 485 0.77 -14.96 2.44
N GLY A 486 0.18 -16.11 2.75
CA GLY A 486 0.86 -17.25 3.37
C GLY A 486 1.47 -16.97 4.75
N ASP A 487 2.19 -17.95 5.29
CA ASP A 487 2.79 -17.86 6.63
C ASP A 487 3.88 -16.79 6.73
N LYS A 488 4.66 -16.57 5.67
CA LYS A 488 5.75 -15.57 5.67
C LYS A 488 5.22 -14.15 5.64
N GLY A 489 4.16 -13.89 4.86
CA GLY A 489 3.51 -12.59 4.90
C GLY A 489 2.82 -12.33 6.24
N ALA A 490 2.24 -13.36 6.87
CA ALA A 490 1.72 -13.27 8.24
C ALA A 490 2.81 -12.96 9.27
N GLN A 491 4.01 -13.53 9.10
CA GLN A 491 5.18 -13.16 9.92
C GLN A 491 5.53 -11.68 9.78
N ALA A 492 5.57 -11.13 8.57
CA ALA A 492 5.87 -9.70 8.40
C ALA A 492 4.81 -8.81 9.07
N LEU A 493 3.52 -9.16 8.97
CA LEU A 493 2.45 -8.46 9.68
C LEU A 493 2.55 -8.61 11.19
N SER A 494 3.04 -9.74 11.70
CA SER A 494 3.25 -9.90 13.15
C SER A 494 4.26 -8.88 13.69
N GLU A 495 5.37 -8.65 12.97
CA GLU A 495 6.39 -7.65 13.33
C GLU A 495 5.81 -6.23 13.30
N THR A 496 4.86 -5.97 12.39
CA THR A 496 4.09 -4.72 12.34
C THR A 496 3.18 -4.57 13.55
N LEU A 497 2.37 -5.57 13.86
CA LEU A 497 1.41 -5.52 14.96
C LEU A 497 2.08 -5.33 16.32
N GLU A 498 3.31 -5.80 16.51
CA GLU A 498 4.05 -5.53 17.75
C GLU A 498 4.34 -4.04 17.99
N LYS A 499 4.45 -3.24 16.93
CA LYS A 499 4.87 -1.83 17.00
C LYS A 499 3.76 -0.85 16.68
N ASN A 500 2.86 -1.22 15.76
CA ASN A 500 1.81 -0.33 15.31
C ASN A 500 0.73 -0.19 16.39
N ILE A 501 0.34 1.05 16.67
CA ILE A 501 -0.63 1.41 17.71
C ILE A 501 -1.92 2.04 17.14
N THR A 502 -2.07 2.05 15.81
CA THR A 502 -3.16 2.79 15.12
C THR A 502 -4.09 1.89 14.36
N LEU A 503 -3.61 0.75 13.85
CA LEU A 503 -4.39 -0.23 13.11
C LEU A 503 -5.33 -0.95 14.07
N THR A 504 -6.63 -0.70 13.91
CA THR A 504 -7.69 -1.28 14.73
C THR A 504 -8.40 -2.44 14.03
N ILE A 505 -8.43 -2.45 12.70
CA ILE A 505 -9.13 -3.45 11.90
C ILE A 505 -8.18 -4.04 10.85
N LEU A 506 -8.05 -5.37 10.86
CA LEU A 506 -7.21 -6.10 9.92
C LEU A 506 -7.96 -7.32 9.35
N PHE A 507 -8.17 -7.31 8.03
CA PHE A 507 -8.78 -8.44 7.31
C PHE A 507 -7.73 -9.25 6.56
N LEU A 508 -7.52 -10.51 6.96
CA LEU A 508 -6.57 -11.46 6.39
C LEU A 508 -7.23 -12.74 5.88
N SER A 509 -8.53 -12.68 5.59
CA SER A 509 -9.27 -13.86 5.17
C SER A 509 -8.84 -14.37 3.78
N ASN A 510 -8.96 -15.68 3.52
CA ASN A 510 -8.58 -16.33 2.26
C ASN A 510 -7.12 -16.11 1.82
N ASN A 511 -6.17 -16.27 2.75
CA ASN A 511 -4.75 -15.96 2.50
C ASN A 511 -3.80 -17.14 2.65
N GLN A 512 -4.34 -18.35 2.82
CA GLN A 512 -3.56 -19.58 2.99
C GLN A 512 -2.62 -19.54 4.21
N ILE A 513 -2.95 -18.74 5.22
CA ILE A 513 -2.22 -18.67 6.49
C ILE A 513 -2.47 -19.98 7.25
N GLY A 514 -1.41 -20.69 7.62
CA GLY A 514 -1.48 -21.91 8.42
C GLY A 514 -1.06 -21.68 9.87
N ASP A 515 -0.91 -22.78 10.61
CA ASP A 515 -0.54 -22.77 12.02
C ASP A 515 0.72 -21.94 12.33
N LYS A 516 1.73 -21.96 11.45
CA LYS A 516 2.98 -21.22 11.67
C LYS A 516 2.77 -19.71 11.56
N GLY A 517 2.06 -19.24 10.54
CA GLY A 517 1.71 -17.83 10.39
C GLY A 517 0.79 -17.36 11.51
N THR A 518 -0.16 -18.20 11.92
CA THR A 518 -1.03 -17.89 13.08
C THR A 518 -0.27 -17.85 14.39
N GLN A 519 0.75 -18.69 14.57
CA GLN A 519 1.57 -18.68 15.78
C GLN A 519 2.23 -17.32 16.00
N VAL A 520 2.92 -16.80 14.97
CA VAL A 520 3.61 -15.50 15.07
C VAL A 520 2.61 -14.33 15.19
N LEU A 521 1.46 -14.41 14.53
CA LEU A 521 0.36 -13.45 14.75
C LEU A 521 -0.12 -13.48 16.20
N GLY A 522 -0.29 -14.67 16.79
CA GLY A 522 -0.67 -14.85 18.19
C GLY A 522 0.35 -14.25 19.15
N GLU A 523 1.65 -14.45 18.91
CA GLU A 523 2.73 -13.84 19.69
C GLU A 523 2.69 -12.30 19.64
N ALA A 524 2.43 -11.72 18.46
CA ALA A 524 2.29 -10.28 18.31
C ALA A 524 1.03 -9.73 18.99
N LEU A 525 -0.10 -10.43 18.89
CA LEU A 525 -1.36 -10.05 19.54
C LEU A 525 -1.25 -10.00 21.08
N GLN A 526 -0.34 -10.75 21.69
CA GLN A 526 -0.09 -10.65 23.14
C GLN A 526 0.43 -9.27 23.56
N LYS A 527 1.09 -8.56 22.65
CA LYS A 527 1.71 -7.25 22.89
C LYS A 527 0.89 -6.10 22.30
N ASN A 528 0.21 -6.35 21.19
CA ASN A 528 -0.60 -5.34 20.53
C ASN A 528 -1.81 -4.95 21.39
N THR A 529 -2.04 -3.64 21.54
CA THR A 529 -3.14 -3.08 22.32
C THR A 529 -4.09 -2.22 21.48
N ALA A 530 -3.92 -2.21 20.16
CA ALA A 530 -4.66 -1.34 19.24
C ALA A 530 -5.70 -2.11 18.43
N LEU A 531 -5.38 -3.33 17.99
CA LEU A 531 -6.23 -4.14 17.14
C LEU A 531 -7.47 -4.59 17.90
N THR A 532 -8.63 -4.22 17.38
CA THR A 532 -9.95 -4.56 17.94
C THR A 532 -10.66 -5.62 17.10
N GLU A 533 -10.38 -5.68 15.80
CA GLU A 533 -10.95 -6.67 14.88
C GLU A 533 -9.88 -7.35 14.02
N LEU A 534 -9.92 -8.68 14.03
CA LEU A 534 -9.09 -9.54 13.19
C LEU A 534 -9.97 -10.59 12.49
N SER A 535 -9.96 -10.61 11.16
CA SER A 535 -10.54 -11.72 10.39
C SER A 535 -9.45 -12.59 9.77
N LEU A 536 -9.55 -13.88 10.07
CA LEU A 536 -8.75 -14.97 9.52
C LEU A 536 -9.66 -16.01 8.83
N TRP A 537 -10.87 -15.61 8.40
CA TRP A 537 -11.82 -16.48 7.71
C TRP A 537 -11.19 -17.19 6.50
N ASN A 538 -11.54 -18.46 6.27
CA ASN A 538 -11.08 -19.26 5.12
C ASN A 538 -9.54 -19.32 5.01
N ASN A 539 -8.87 -19.84 6.04
CA ASN A 539 -7.42 -20.05 6.04
C ASN A 539 -7.10 -21.53 6.34
N LYS A 540 -5.84 -21.86 6.60
CA LYS A 540 -5.37 -23.22 6.86
C LYS A 540 -5.03 -23.41 8.36
N ILE A 541 -5.76 -22.75 9.24
CA ILE A 541 -5.51 -22.74 10.68
C ILE A 541 -6.05 -24.04 11.29
N GLY A 542 -5.19 -24.84 11.89
CA GLY A 542 -5.55 -26.04 12.63
C GLY A 542 -5.48 -25.81 14.15
N ASP A 543 -5.47 -26.91 14.89
CA ASP A 543 -5.45 -26.90 16.36
C ASP A 543 -4.26 -26.12 16.94
N LYS A 544 -3.08 -26.17 16.32
CA LYS A 544 -1.89 -25.48 16.84
C LYS A 544 -1.98 -23.97 16.65
N GLY A 545 -2.49 -23.50 15.51
CA GLY A 545 -2.75 -22.09 15.28
C GLY A 545 -3.83 -21.56 16.22
N ALA A 546 -4.91 -22.32 16.41
CA ALA A 546 -5.95 -21.99 17.38
C ALA A 546 -5.41 -21.95 18.83
N GLN A 547 -4.52 -22.86 19.21
CA GLN A 547 -3.84 -22.82 20.50
C GLN A 547 -3.04 -21.53 20.68
N ALA A 548 -2.26 -21.12 19.68
CA ALA A 548 -1.50 -19.87 19.75
C ALA A 548 -2.41 -18.63 19.89
N LEU A 549 -3.56 -18.60 19.20
CA LEU A 549 -4.56 -17.57 19.39
C LEU A 549 -5.20 -17.61 20.79
N GLY A 550 -5.46 -18.81 21.33
CA GLY A 550 -5.92 -18.96 22.71
C GLY A 550 -4.92 -18.39 23.73
N GLU A 551 -3.64 -18.69 23.57
CA GLU A 551 -2.57 -18.11 24.40
C GLU A 551 -2.50 -16.58 24.25
N ALA A 552 -2.74 -16.07 23.04
CA ALA A 552 -2.81 -14.63 22.77
C ALA A 552 -3.98 -13.95 23.48
N LEU A 553 -5.19 -14.52 23.36
CA LEU A 553 -6.41 -13.99 23.95
C LEU A 553 -6.34 -13.93 25.48
N GLN A 554 -5.58 -14.81 26.14
CA GLN A 554 -5.39 -14.73 27.60
C GLN A 554 -4.69 -13.44 28.05
N LYS A 555 -3.90 -12.81 27.18
CA LYS A 555 -3.10 -11.61 27.49
C LYS A 555 -3.59 -10.36 26.77
N ASN A 556 -4.16 -10.52 25.57
CA ASN A 556 -4.64 -9.41 24.77
C ASN A 556 -5.83 -8.72 25.46
N THR A 557 -5.81 -7.39 25.46
CA THR A 557 -6.82 -6.55 26.13
C THR A 557 -7.54 -5.60 25.17
N SER A 558 -7.38 -5.76 23.85
CA SER A 558 -7.94 -4.85 22.84
C SER A 558 -8.90 -5.53 21.87
N LEU A 559 -8.66 -6.80 21.56
CA LEU A 559 -9.40 -7.54 20.56
C LEU A 559 -10.81 -7.82 21.08
N THR A 560 -11.80 -7.33 20.34
CA THR A 560 -13.23 -7.51 20.62
C THR A 560 -13.91 -8.43 19.61
N ARG A 561 -13.34 -8.58 18.41
CA ARG A 561 -13.87 -9.42 17.34
C ARG A 561 -12.79 -10.27 16.69
N LEU A 562 -13.01 -11.58 16.71
CA LEU A 562 -12.13 -12.56 16.08
C LEU A 562 -12.94 -13.50 15.20
N ASP A 563 -12.59 -13.54 13.92
CA ASP A 563 -13.25 -14.39 12.93
C ASP A 563 -12.30 -15.49 12.42
N LEU A 564 -12.62 -16.74 12.77
CA LEU A 564 -11.88 -17.97 12.46
C LEU A 564 -12.74 -18.99 11.69
N ASN A 565 -13.84 -18.52 11.11
CA ASN A 565 -14.69 -19.34 10.26
C ASN A 565 -13.91 -20.00 9.10
N GLN A 566 -14.37 -21.14 8.59
CA GLN A 566 -13.75 -21.85 7.45
C GLN A 566 -12.27 -22.16 7.68
N ASN A 567 -11.96 -22.83 8.78
CA ASN A 567 -10.61 -23.27 9.08
C ASN A 567 -10.62 -24.78 9.41
N GLN A 568 -9.52 -25.31 9.94
CA GLN A 568 -9.32 -26.72 10.26
C GLN A 568 -9.22 -26.92 11.78
N ILE A 569 -9.91 -26.07 12.55
CA ILE A 569 -9.86 -26.10 14.02
C ILE A 569 -10.74 -27.24 14.51
N GLY A 570 -10.15 -28.17 15.28
CA GLY A 570 -10.86 -29.26 15.93
C GLY A 570 -10.97 -29.06 17.44
N ASP A 571 -11.37 -30.12 18.13
CA ASP A 571 -11.64 -30.09 19.58
C ASP A 571 -10.46 -29.58 20.41
N LYS A 572 -9.21 -29.89 20.04
CA LYS A 572 -8.03 -29.46 20.81
C LYS A 572 -7.76 -27.97 20.66
N GLY A 573 -7.90 -27.43 19.44
CA GLY A 573 -7.80 -26.00 19.21
C GLY A 573 -8.90 -25.25 19.94
N THR A 574 -10.12 -25.77 19.89
CA THR A 574 -11.28 -25.23 20.61
C THR A 574 -11.10 -25.28 22.13
N GLN A 575 -10.50 -26.34 22.67
CA GLN A 575 -10.17 -26.41 24.10
C GLN A 575 -9.30 -25.22 24.53
N ALA A 576 -8.24 -24.92 23.78
CA ALA A 576 -7.35 -23.80 24.09
C ALA A 576 -8.07 -22.43 24.00
N VAL A 577 -8.96 -22.27 23.03
CA VAL A 577 -9.82 -21.08 22.92
C VAL A 577 -10.78 -20.99 24.11
N GLY A 578 -11.40 -22.10 24.53
CA GLY A 578 -12.26 -22.16 25.71
C GLY A 578 -11.52 -21.80 27.00
N GLU A 579 -10.31 -22.33 27.22
CA GLU A 579 -9.44 -21.96 28.35
C GLU A 579 -9.10 -20.47 28.34
N ALA A 580 -8.90 -19.89 27.16
CA ALA A 580 -8.63 -18.47 27.00
C ALA A 580 -9.84 -17.60 27.35
N LEU A 581 -11.04 -17.96 26.88
CA LEU A 581 -12.28 -17.24 27.15
C LEU A 581 -12.62 -17.20 28.64
N GLN A 582 -12.20 -18.18 29.44
CA GLN A 582 -12.38 -18.14 30.91
C GLN A 582 -11.62 -16.99 31.58
N LYS A 583 -10.56 -16.47 30.95
CA LYS A 583 -9.70 -15.40 31.48
C LYS A 583 -9.85 -14.08 30.72
N ASN A 584 -10.11 -14.16 29.42
CA ASN A 584 -10.26 -12.99 28.57
C ASN A 584 -11.53 -12.23 28.94
N ALA A 585 -11.41 -10.91 29.06
CA ALA A 585 -12.50 -10.01 29.43
C ALA A 585 -12.73 -8.92 28.38
N THR A 586 -12.34 -9.16 27.12
CA THR A 586 -12.40 -8.14 26.05
C THR A 586 -13.07 -8.64 24.80
N LEU A 587 -12.98 -9.93 24.49
CA LEU A 587 -13.60 -10.51 23.31
C LEU A 587 -15.12 -10.52 23.47
N ILE A 588 -15.79 -9.94 22.48
CA ILE A 588 -17.24 -9.77 22.40
C ILE A 588 -17.83 -10.74 21.37
N GLN A 589 -17.12 -10.94 20.24
CA GLN A 589 -17.60 -11.76 19.13
C GLN A 589 -16.53 -12.75 18.69
N LEU A 590 -16.91 -14.02 18.67
CA LEU A 590 -16.08 -15.12 18.20
C LEU A 590 -16.82 -15.92 17.12
N TYR A 591 -16.18 -16.07 15.96
CA TYR A 591 -16.73 -16.83 14.85
C TYR A 591 -15.87 -18.06 14.56
N LEU A 592 -16.48 -19.24 14.60
CA LEU A 592 -15.86 -20.57 14.46
C LEU A 592 -16.70 -21.48 13.54
N SER A 593 -17.58 -20.92 12.72
CA SER A 593 -18.40 -21.65 11.74
C SER A 593 -17.52 -22.41 10.75
N ASP A 594 -18.01 -23.55 10.24
CA ASP A 594 -17.35 -24.34 9.20
C ASP A 594 -15.91 -24.73 9.61
N ASN A 595 -15.83 -25.45 10.73
CA ASN A 595 -14.60 -26.00 11.30
C ASN A 595 -14.82 -27.48 11.63
N GLN A 596 -13.89 -28.11 12.35
CA GLN A 596 -13.92 -29.54 12.70
C GLN A 596 -14.27 -29.75 14.19
N ILE A 597 -15.06 -28.85 14.77
CA ILE A 597 -15.39 -28.86 16.20
C ILE A 597 -16.46 -29.91 16.49
N GLY A 598 -16.14 -30.86 17.37
CA GLY A 598 -17.04 -31.91 17.81
C GLY A 598 -17.65 -31.62 19.19
N ASP A 599 -18.25 -32.66 19.76
CA ASP A 599 -18.86 -32.60 21.10
C ASP A 599 -17.85 -32.18 22.18
N LYS A 600 -16.58 -32.57 22.08
CA LYS A 600 -15.59 -32.29 23.13
C LYS A 600 -15.18 -30.81 23.13
N GLY A 601 -14.93 -30.22 21.96
CA GLY A 601 -14.68 -28.78 21.85
C GLY A 601 -15.89 -27.95 22.26
N ALA A 602 -17.11 -28.38 21.90
CA ALA A 602 -18.33 -27.73 22.35
C ALA A 602 -18.50 -27.80 23.89
N GLN A 603 -18.12 -28.90 24.53
CA GLN A 603 -18.09 -29.01 25.99
C GLN A 603 -17.13 -28.00 26.62
N ASP A 604 -15.92 -27.88 26.09
CA ASP A 604 -14.91 -26.94 26.60
C ASP A 604 -15.35 -25.47 26.42
N LEU A 605 -16.03 -25.13 25.32
CA LEU A 605 -16.69 -23.82 25.14
C LEU A 605 -17.86 -23.61 26.10
N GLY A 606 -18.70 -24.63 26.34
CA GLY A 606 -19.78 -24.58 27.31
C GLY A 606 -19.28 -24.31 28.73
N GLU A 607 -18.20 -24.98 29.16
CA GLU A 607 -17.53 -24.71 30.43
C GLU A 607 -16.96 -23.28 30.49
N ALA A 608 -16.40 -22.79 29.38
CA ALA A 608 -15.88 -21.43 29.29
C ALA A 608 -16.98 -20.37 29.44
N LEU A 609 -18.12 -20.56 28.77
CA LEU A 609 -19.28 -19.66 28.83
C LEU A 609 -19.87 -19.56 30.24
N GLN A 610 -19.76 -20.60 31.08
CA GLN A 610 -20.21 -20.50 32.48
C GLN A 610 -19.42 -19.47 33.29
N LYS A 611 -18.18 -19.13 32.88
CA LYS A 611 -17.30 -18.20 33.57
C LYS A 611 -17.11 -16.88 32.82
N ASN A 612 -17.14 -16.91 31.50
CA ASN A 612 -16.95 -15.72 30.68
C ASN A 612 -18.18 -14.80 30.77
N THR A 613 -17.93 -13.52 31.00
CA THR A 613 -18.98 -12.50 31.16
C THR A 613 -18.90 -11.39 30.12
N THR A 614 -18.21 -11.62 28.99
CA THR A 614 -17.96 -10.57 27.98
C THR A 614 -18.38 -10.97 26.57
N LEU A 615 -18.31 -12.25 26.22
CA LEU A 615 -18.69 -12.75 24.92
C LEU A 615 -20.22 -12.66 24.76
N THR A 616 -20.65 -11.92 23.75
CA THR A 616 -22.08 -11.75 23.42
C THR A 616 -22.48 -12.59 22.21
N ARG A 617 -21.54 -12.89 21.31
CA ARG A 617 -21.79 -13.68 20.10
C ARG A 617 -20.80 -14.81 19.90
N LEU A 618 -21.33 -16.01 19.72
CA LEU A 618 -20.58 -17.21 19.37
C LEU A 618 -21.22 -17.89 18.15
N ASP A 619 -20.48 -17.94 17.03
CA ASP A 619 -20.90 -18.63 15.81
C ASP A 619 -20.19 -19.98 15.68
N LEU A 620 -20.95 -21.07 15.69
CA LEU A 620 -20.49 -22.45 15.58
C LEU A 620 -21.26 -23.22 14.50
N ASN A 621 -21.87 -22.53 13.53
CA ASN A 621 -22.55 -23.17 12.42
C ASN A 621 -21.64 -24.16 11.68
N GLN A 622 -22.20 -25.15 10.99
CA GLN A 622 -21.45 -26.06 10.10
C GLN A 622 -20.26 -26.75 10.80
N ASN A 623 -20.47 -27.27 12.00
CA ASN A 623 -19.45 -28.05 12.73
C ASN A 623 -19.94 -29.51 12.94
N GLN A 624 -19.21 -30.28 13.73
CA GLN A 624 -19.50 -31.69 14.02
C GLN A 624 -20.12 -31.85 15.42
N ILE A 625 -20.81 -30.82 15.92
CA ILE A 625 -21.38 -30.80 17.26
C ILE A 625 -22.62 -31.69 17.30
N GLY A 626 -22.63 -32.66 18.20
CA GLY A 626 -23.74 -33.55 18.44
C GLY A 626 -24.51 -33.19 19.71
N ASP A 627 -25.24 -34.17 20.21
CA ASP A 627 -26.10 -34.02 21.38
C ASP A 627 -25.34 -33.71 22.67
N LYS A 628 -24.11 -34.20 22.84
CA LYS A 628 -23.35 -33.95 24.08
C LYS A 628 -22.82 -32.51 24.11
N GLY A 629 -22.42 -31.97 22.97
CA GLY A 629 -22.06 -30.56 22.86
C GLY A 629 -23.28 -29.66 23.04
N ALA A 630 -24.42 -30.02 22.45
CA ALA A 630 -25.68 -29.31 22.66
C ALA A 630 -26.12 -29.32 24.14
N GLN A 631 -25.93 -30.45 24.83
CA GLN A 631 -26.15 -30.55 26.27
C GLN A 631 -25.24 -29.58 27.06
N ALA A 632 -23.96 -29.48 26.68
CA ALA A 632 -23.04 -28.58 27.36
C ALA A 632 -23.46 -27.10 27.22
N PHE A 633 -23.95 -26.70 26.04
CA PHE A 633 -24.51 -25.36 25.87
C PHE A 633 -25.81 -25.17 26.65
N ASP A 634 -26.69 -26.18 26.72
CA ASP A 634 -27.89 -26.13 27.58
C ASP A 634 -27.52 -25.84 29.04
N GLU A 635 -26.54 -26.58 29.58
CA GLU A 635 -26.05 -26.38 30.96
C GLU A 635 -25.35 -25.03 31.15
N ALA A 636 -24.60 -24.56 30.15
CA ALA A 636 -23.89 -23.28 30.20
C ALA A 636 -24.84 -22.08 30.20
N LEU A 637 -25.86 -22.11 29.33
CA LEU A 637 -26.81 -21.02 29.13
C LEU A 637 -27.84 -20.89 30.26
N GLN A 638 -27.95 -21.90 31.13
CA GLN A 638 -28.69 -21.76 32.39
C GLN A 638 -27.99 -20.80 33.38
N LYS A 639 -26.67 -20.59 33.23
CA LYS A 639 -25.86 -19.75 34.12
C LYS A 639 -25.35 -18.48 33.44
N ASN A 640 -24.99 -18.57 32.16
CA ASN A 640 -24.47 -17.43 31.41
C ASN A 640 -25.60 -16.44 31.09
N THR A 641 -25.38 -15.17 31.41
CA THR A 641 -26.34 -14.08 31.16
C THR A 641 -25.82 -13.03 30.18
N THR A 642 -24.63 -13.24 29.61
CA THR A 642 -23.97 -12.28 28.71
C THR A 642 -24.19 -12.61 27.25
N LEU A 643 -24.23 -13.90 26.89
CA LEU A 643 -24.38 -14.35 25.52
C LEU A 643 -25.76 -13.95 25.01
N THR A 644 -25.79 -13.22 23.90
CA THR A 644 -27.02 -12.78 23.22
C THR A 644 -27.26 -13.53 21.93
N GLU A 645 -26.22 -14.14 21.34
CA GLU A 645 -26.34 -14.89 20.09
C GLU A 645 -25.45 -16.15 20.10
N LEU A 646 -26.09 -17.31 19.94
CA LEU A 646 -25.44 -18.60 19.72
C LEU A 646 -25.93 -19.21 18.40
N ARG A 647 -25.01 -19.54 17.49
CA ARG A 647 -25.38 -20.15 16.20
C ARG A 647 -24.84 -21.57 16.10
N LEU A 648 -25.72 -22.53 15.85
CA LEU A 648 -25.46 -23.97 15.82
C LEU A 648 -26.12 -24.66 14.62
N CYS A 649 -26.56 -23.92 13.61
CA CYS A 649 -27.13 -24.48 12.38
C CYS A 649 -26.15 -25.44 11.70
N GLU A 650 -26.69 -26.41 10.98
CA GLU A 650 -25.89 -27.37 10.20
C GLU A 650 -24.86 -28.17 11.03
N ASN A 651 -25.19 -28.42 12.31
CA ASN A 651 -24.52 -29.39 13.17
C ASN A 651 -25.30 -30.71 13.28
N GLN A 652 -24.77 -31.69 14.00
CA GLN A 652 -25.32 -33.05 14.17
C GLN A 652 -26.24 -33.17 15.40
N ILE A 653 -26.92 -32.08 15.78
CA ILE A 653 -27.78 -32.00 16.96
C ILE A 653 -29.16 -32.59 16.64
N ARG A 654 -29.62 -33.56 17.42
CA ARG A 654 -30.97 -34.14 17.23
C ARG A 654 -32.07 -33.23 17.75
N GLU A 655 -33.27 -33.37 17.19
CA GLU A 655 -34.46 -32.54 17.51
C GLU A 655 -34.75 -32.42 19.01
N LYS A 656 -34.53 -33.49 19.80
CA LYS A 656 -34.68 -33.44 21.25
C LYS A 656 -33.87 -32.30 21.89
N TRP A 657 -32.60 -32.16 21.50
CA TRP A 657 -31.73 -31.14 22.06
C TRP A 657 -31.94 -29.77 21.43
N LYS A 658 -32.31 -29.71 20.15
CA LYS A 658 -32.80 -28.47 19.54
C LYS A 658 -34.00 -27.90 20.30
N GLN A 659 -34.96 -28.75 20.69
CA GLN A 659 -36.11 -28.34 21.50
C GLN A 659 -35.69 -27.84 22.90
N ASN A 660 -34.70 -28.46 23.54
CA ASN A 660 -34.19 -28.00 24.84
C ASN A 660 -33.56 -26.61 24.73
N LEU A 661 -32.67 -26.40 23.75
CA LEU A 661 -32.05 -25.10 23.50
C LEU A 661 -33.09 -24.03 23.13
N ARG A 662 -34.12 -24.37 22.33
CA ARG A 662 -35.25 -23.44 22.06
C ARG A 662 -35.98 -23.04 23.34
N LYS A 663 -36.26 -23.99 24.25
CA LYS A 663 -36.89 -23.67 25.54
C LYS A 663 -36.02 -22.75 26.40
N ILE A 664 -34.69 -22.86 26.31
CA ILE A 664 -33.78 -21.91 26.97
C ILE A 664 -33.89 -20.53 26.33
N ALA A 665 -33.87 -20.44 25.01
CA ALA A 665 -34.04 -19.16 24.29
C ALA A 665 -35.41 -18.51 24.62
N ASP A 666 -36.49 -19.28 24.61
CA ASP A 666 -37.85 -18.78 24.95
C ASP A 666 -37.93 -18.24 26.39
N LYS A 667 -37.15 -18.81 27.32
CA LYS A 667 -37.04 -18.33 28.70
C LYS A 667 -36.18 -17.07 28.84
N ASN A 668 -35.28 -16.82 27.89
CA ASN A 668 -34.29 -15.74 27.94
C ASN A 668 -34.49 -14.80 26.74
N THR A 669 -35.31 -13.76 26.89
CA THR A 669 -35.70 -12.87 25.78
C THR A 669 -34.56 -12.09 25.12
N TRP A 670 -33.38 -12.03 25.75
CA TRP A 670 -32.17 -11.42 25.20
C TRP A 670 -31.31 -12.38 24.38
N LEU A 671 -31.56 -13.69 24.45
CA LEU A 671 -30.72 -14.74 23.85
C LEU A 671 -31.38 -15.30 22.58
N HIS A 672 -30.69 -15.14 21.46
CA HIS A 672 -31.03 -15.76 20.20
C HIS A 672 -30.19 -17.03 19.97
N ILE A 673 -30.85 -18.15 19.68
CA ILE A 673 -30.19 -19.40 19.30
C ILE A 673 -30.66 -19.84 17.90
N SER A 674 -29.72 -19.97 16.97
CA SER A 674 -29.95 -20.51 15.62
C SER A 674 -29.60 -22.00 15.58
N LEU A 675 -30.49 -22.88 15.10
CA LEU A 675 -30.40 -24.36 15.22
C LEU A 675 -30.69 -25.11 13.91
#